data_AF-R7LQB3-F1
#
_entry.id   AF-R7LQB3-F1
#
_cell.length_a   1.000
_cell.length_b   1.000
_cell.length_c   1.000
_cell.angle_alpha   90.00
_cell.angle_beta   90.00
_cell.angle_gamma   90.00
#
_symmetry.space_group_name_H-M   'P 1'
#
loop_
_entity.id
_entity.type
_entity.pdbx_description
1 polymer ?
#
loop_
_entity_poly.entity_id
_entity_poly.type
_entity_poly.pdbx_seq_one_letter_code
_entity_poly.pdbx_strand_id
1 'polypeptide(L)'
;MLEFLFGKKNQEDSKDIKLNEIYSNLKKEYSFDKISDERKKELSDLIEKYGYLPYPYIKALEELTPEEILFGLELKWIANGIFKDGKFSFDNENISVLARNNVKDSSWIKKEGHNIKLINLAGLGNGNVTKTPGKFIDWLRQLLILPTGNLENNIFNTTMYIIPFHPREFGCAYLPKSSEVSEALLDKNIESLTGLDAKGQVKTFITLAQLAGHPVIYDILPQTGRFSKAVLANPEIARWFDINILSSELDKNIDKIAKNLPKSIDEEDIELVKNIYKESLSGSAGDLSAHYKNIYDTFDSLMDEAKKELSNIMMKKENQIKIQKRARDIIAKIHGFKPNQKLTEDDIDKQIDAIQELIKEGLWPAPGGAWCSAGVPVYDKMSECGGYPTFKHYDYKGDDVTGFANLDCQTPYYFCFLENGSFNEPVIEYFIDYMINLQKEYNFDGFRVDHIDHIVDKVSESNGRPISYRAPRVVLNKLNKAMKANIPYFGTLAEYMLWDDFLKEYHKGMSFDLLWGNDIVSQAEKTPEKITEDNQHLANYNVNYKKGEKLSILKTYNNQDGEFRCIDQYPGQLGENGALFKWFKYKFLPGGKFAQRPMLYVDGDESFTHRGIESVIGEEISMPRENHSDFYKKFNAIDLFVKSQPIITDGEAQIISQDDDGFAAWIISKEPLKTSFLVVVNYKYETEKVCKCDEDGNSYSEIVNGQPVYDKHIHLPGDYEIEKEHYIEGNEFVSKPIECNDSTLNFDKLEPCEFRVYELKKA
;
A
#
# COMPACT_ATOMS: atom_id res chain seq x y z
N MET A 1 -10.24 41.05 -21.83
CA MET A 1 -8.91 41.61 -21.49
C MET A 1 -8.91 42.40 -20.18
N LEU A 2 -9.99 43.10 -19.81
CA LEU A 2 -10.16 43.73 -18.48
C LEU A 2 -10.70 42.78 -17.39
N GLU A 3 -11.49 41.74 -17.74
CA GLU A 3 -11.85 40.64 -16.80
C GLU A 3 -10.66 39.77 -16.39
N PHE A 4 -9.60 39.71 -17.20
CA PHE A 4 -8.34 39.01 -16.86
C PHE A 4 -7.50 39.79 -15.83
N LEU A 5 -7.68 41.11 -15.75
CA LEU A 5 -6.94 41.98 -14.83
C LEU A 5 -7.69 42.27 -13.51
N PHE A 6 -9.03 42.11 -13.49
CA PHE A 6 -9.88 42.46 -12.34
C PHE A 6 -10.93 41.41 -11.97
N GLY A 7 -10.84 40.19 -12.50
CA GLY A 7 -11.61 39.08 -11.96
C GLY A 7 -11.27 38.91 -10.48
N LYS A 8 -12.23 39.18 -9.59
CA LYS A 8 -12.12 38.79 -8.19
C LYS A 8 -11.71 37.32 -8.20
N LYS A 9 -10.52 37.00 -7.67
CA LYS A 9 -10.23 35.63 -7.23
C LYS A 9 -11.46 35.21 -6.43
N ASN A 10 -12.13 34.13 -6.81
CA ASN A 10 -13.11 33.51 -5.94
C ASN A 10 -12.38 33.31 -4.61
N GLN A 11 -12.68 34.16 -3.62
CA GLN A 11 -12.19 33.97 -2.26
C GLN A 11 -12.91 32.71 -1.80
N GLU A 12 -12.21 31.59 -1.93
CA GLU A 12 -12.62 30.34 -1.32
C GLU A 12 -12.85 30.62 0.16
N ASP A 13 -14.01 30.22 0.70
CA ASP A 13 -14.33 30.46 2.11
C ASP A 13 -13.22 29.89 3.00
N SER A 14 -12.93 30.61 4.10
CA SER A 14 -11.87 30.21 5.02
C SER A 14 -12.23 28.87 5.68
N LYS A 15 -11.40 27.84 5.46
CA LYS A 15 -11.69 26.46 5.92
C LYS A 15 -11.65 26.34 7.44
N ASP A 16 -10.92 27.22 8.13
CA ASP A 16 -10.89 27.31 9.58
C ASP A 16 -12.25 27.70 10.19
N ILE A 17 -13.05 28.55 9.54
CA ILE A 17 -14.40 28.94 10.00
C ILE A 17 -15.30 27.71 10.06
N LYS A 18 -15.37 26.95 8.96
CA LYS A 18 -16.16 25.72 8.88
C LYS A 18 -15.68 24.67 9.88
N LEU A 19 -14.35 24.51 10.02
CA LEU A 19 -13.78 23.57 10.98
C LEU A 19 -14.09 23.96 12.43
N ASN A 20 -14.07 25.26 12.75
CA ASN A 20 -14.46 25.77 14.07
C ASN A 20 -15.93 25.53 14.40
N GLU A 21 -16.83 25.59 13.42
CA GLU A 21 -18.24 25.23 13.62
C GLU A 21 -18.39 23.74 13.96
N ILE A 22 -17.77 22.87 13.17
CA ILE A 22 -17.74 21.42 13.40
C ILE A 22 -17.19 21.13 14.79
N TYR A 23 -16.02 21.69 15.12
CA TYR A 23 -15.35 21.47 16.40
C TYR A 23 -16.17 22.01 17.58
N SER A 24 -16.81 23.17 17.43
CA SER A 24 -17.71 23.70 18.46
C SER A 24 -18.89 22.78 18.74
N ASN A 25 -19.44 22.10 17.73
CA ASN A 25 -20.54 21.15 17.94
C ASN A 25 -20.05 19.88 18.64
N LEU A 26 -18.88 19.36 18.24
CA LEU A 26 -18.23 18.24 18.93
C LEU A 26 -17.95 18.57 20.40
N LYS A 27 -17.39 19.74 20.71
CA LYS A 27 -17.04 20.16 22.07
C LYS A 27 -18.27 20.41 22.96
N LYS A 28 -19.41 20.77 22.37
CA LYS A 28 -20.69 20.87 23.11
C LYS A 28 -21.21 19.50 23.53
N GLU A 29 -21.18 18.51 22.63
CA GLU A 29 -21.60 17.14 22.91
C GLU A 29 -20.64 16.46 23.91
N TYR A 30 -19.35 16.59 23.63
CA TYR A 30 -18.24 15.99 24.36
C TYR A 30 -17.49 17.04 25.19
N SER A 31 -18.18 17.64 26.17
CA SER A 31 -17.60 18.68 27.04
C SER A 31 -16.48 18.17 27.95
N PHE A 32 -15.42 18.97 28.05
CA PHE A 32 -14.28 18.72 28.94
C PHE A 32 -14.65 18.80 30.43
N ASP A 33 -15.82 19.36 30.77
CA ASP A 33 -16.32 19.39 32.16
C ASP A 33 -16.61 17.99 32.70
N LYS A 34 -16.78 16.99 31.82
CA LYS A 34 -16.97 15.59 32.20
C LYS A 34 -15.66 14.87 32.54
N ILE A 35 -14.50 15.50 32.31
CA ILE A 35 -13.17 14.94 32.62
C ILE A 35 -12.70 15.52 33.95
N SER A 36 -12.26 14.68 34.89
CA SER A 36 -11.72 15.15 36.16
C SER A 36 -10.41 15.91 35.96
N ASP A 37 -10.08 16.81 36.89
CA ASP A 37 -8.86 17.61 36.80
C ASP A 37 -7.60 16.75 36.95
N GLU A 38 -7.65 15.67 37.76
CA GLU A 38 -6.57 14.69 37.87
C GLU A 38 -6.30 14.02 36.51
N ARG A 39 -7.38 13.62 35.82
CA ARG A 39 -7.27 12.95 34.53
C ARG A 39 -6.80 13.89 33.42
N LYS A 40 -7.28 15.14 33.40
CA LYS A 40 -6.74 16.18 32.50
C LYS A 40 -5.25 16.36 32.72
N LYS A 41 -4.81 16.45 33.98
CA LYS A 41 -3.40 16.60 34.33
C LYS A 41 -2.58 15.41 33.85
N GLU A 42 -3.04 14.18 34.10
CA GLU A 42 -2.36 12.96 33.62
C GLU A 42 -2.19 12.95 32.10
N LEU A 43 -3.27 13.22 31.36
CA LEU A 43 -3.25 13.26 29.89
C LEU A 43 -2.33 14.38 29.37
N SER A 44 -2.41 15.58 29.96
CA SER A 44 -1.53 16.70 29.63
C SER A 44 -0.07 16.36 29.88
N ASP A 45 0.29 15.84 31.06
CA ASP A 45 1.68 15.51 31.42
C ASP A 45 2.27 14.49 30.42
N LEU A 46 1.50 13.49 29.98
CA LEU A 46 1.92 12.52 28.96
C LEU A 46 2.06 13.14 27.57
N ILE A 47 1.06 13.89 27.11
CA ILE A 47 1.05 14.48 25.76
C ILE A 47 2.11 15.57 25.63
N GLU A 48 2.36 16.37 26.67
CA GLU A 48 3.42 17.37 26.68
C GLU A 48 4.81 16.71 26.66
N LYS A 49 5.00 15.59 27.37
CA LYS A 49 6.27 14.86 27.39
C LYS A 49 6.60 14.22 26.04
N TYR A 50 5.64 13.55 25.40
CA TYR A 50 5.90 12.75 24.20
C TYR A 50 5.40 13.40 22.89
N GLY A 51 4.54 14.41 22.97
CA GLY A 51 3.85 15.04 21.83
C GLY A 51 2.58 14.28 21.37
N TYR A 52 2.28 13.14 21.97
CA TYR A 52 1.11 12.29 21.72
C TYR A 52 0.82 11.47 22.98
N LEU A 53 -0.31 10.77 23.01
CA LEU A 53 -0.63 9.86 24.10
C LEU A 53 -0.01 8.47 23.82
N PRO A 54 1.01 8.01 24.58
CA PRO A 54 1.73 6.77 24.28
C PRO A 54 0.94 5.55 24.74
N TYR A 55 -0.19 5.30 24.09
CA TYR A 55 -1.08 4.18 24.33
C TYR A 55 -1.07 3.22 23.13
N PRO A 56 -1.05 1.89 23.33
CA PRO A 56 -1.44 0.98 22.27
C PRO A 56 -2.91 1.20 21.93
N TYR A 57 -3.29 0.98 20.66
CA TYR A 57 -4.61 1.36 20.20
C TYR A 57 -5.76 0.64 20.91
N ILE A 58 -5.58 -0.63 21.28
CA ILE A 58 -6.57 -1.39 22.06
C ILE A 58 -6.83 -0.75 23.45
N LYS A 59 -5.79 -0.30 24.14
CA LYS A 59 -5.93 0.42 25.41
C LYS A 59 -6.68 1.73 25.21
N ALA A 60 -6.39 2.45 24.12
CA ALA A 60 -7.11 3.67 23.79
C ALA A 60 -8.60 3.41 23.51
N LEU A 61 -8.94 2.28 22.87
CA LEU A 61 -10.32 1.87 22.59
C LEU A 61 -11.09 1.52 23.87
N GLU A 62 -10.42 0.93 24.85
CA GLU A 62 -11.01 0.48 26.10
C GLU A 62 -11.12 1.59 27.16
N GLU A 63 -10.14 2.49 27.21
CA GLU A 63 -10.05 3.50 28.28
C GLU A 63 -10.56 4.89 27.89
N LEU A 64 -10.37 5.34 26.64
CA LEU A 64 -10.57 6.74 26.30
C LEU A 64 -12.01 7.06 25.89
N THR A 65 -12.59 8.03 26.59
CA THR A 65 -13.88 8.61 26.20
C THR A 65 -13.72 9.61 25.04
N PRO A 66 -14.79 9.91 24.28
CA PRO A 66 -14.75 10.97 23.25
C PRO A 66 -14.28 12.33 23.79
N GLU A 67 -14.67 12.69 25.02
CA GLU A 67 -14.23 13.93 25.69
C GLU A 67 -12.70 13.97 25.85
N GLU A 68 -12.11 12.88 26.36
CA GLU A 68 -10.66 12.77 26.56
C GLU A 68 -9.90 12.81 25.24
N ILE A 69 -10.47 12.19 24.19
CA ILE A 69 -9.90 12.22 22.84
C ILE A 69 -9.80 13.65 22.32
N LEU A 70 -10.90 14.42 22.40
CA LEU A 70 -10.91 15.81 21.95
C LEU A 70 -10.01 16.71 22.80
N PHE A 71 -9.97 16.50 24.12
CA PHE A 71 -9.08 17.21 25.02
C PHE A 71 -7.61 17.02 24.63
N GLY A 72 -7.18 15.77 24.43
CA GLY A 72 -5.81 15.46 24.04
C GLY A 72 -5.45 15.99 22.65
N LEU A 73 -6.39 15.95 21.70
CA LEU A 73 -6.16 16.51 20.35
C LEU A 73 -6.01 18.04 20.37
N GLU A 74 -6.76 18.75 21.22
CA GLU A 74 -6.61 20.19 21.40
C GLU A 74 -5.17 20.55 21.79
N LEU A 75 -4.53 19.76 22.67
CA LEU A 75 -3.12 19.93 23.04
C LEU A 75 -2.19 19.72 21.83
N LYS A 76 -2.42 18.70 20.99
CA LYS A 76 -1.61 18.48 19.77
C LYS A 76 -1.75 19.66 18.79
N TRP A 77 -2.95 20.19 18.62
CA TRP A 77 -3.21 21.33 17.75
C TRP A 77 -2.60 22.64 18.28
N ILE A 78 -2.63 22.86 19.59
CA ILE A 78 -1.93 23.96 20.25
C ILE A 78 -0.41 23.84 20.02
N ALA A 79 0.16 22.66 20.22
CA ALA A 79 1.59 22.41 20.01
C ALA A 79 2.02 22.65 18.54
N ASN A 80 1.12 22.46 17.58
CA ASN A 80 1.33 22.76 16.16
C ASN A 80 1.06 24.25 15.79
N GLY A 81 0.66 25.09 16.75
CA GLY A 81 0.45 26.51 16.55
C GLY A 81 -0.80 26.88 15.73
N ILE A 82 -1.73 25.94 15.53
CA ILE A 82 -2.91 26.13 14.67
C ILE A 82 -4.21 26.30 15.46
N PHE A 83 -4.16 26.18 16.79
CA PHE A 83 -5.31 26.33 17.68
C PHE A 83 -4.99 27.28 18.84
N LYS A 84 -5.77 28.35 18.98
CA LYS A 84 -5.58 29.40 19.99
C LYS A 84 -6.93 29.99 20.40
N ASP A 85 -7.08 30.35 21.67
CA ASP A 85 -8.28 30.99 22.21
C ASP A 85 -9.57 30.19 21.91
N GLY A 86 -9.45 28.85 21.93
CA GLY A 86 -10.56 27.93 21.66
C GLY A 86 -10.93 27.77 20.19
N LYS A 87 -10.10 28.22 19.25
CA LYS A 87 -10.39 28.18 17.81
C LYS A 87 -9.17 27.81 16.97
N PHE A 88 -9.43 27.12 15.86
CA PHE A 88 -8.50 26.96 14.75
C PHE A 88 -8.24 28.28 14.04
N SER A 89 -7.00 28.51 13.64
CA SER A 89 -6.56 29.66 12.86
C SER A 89 -5.42 29.24 11.93
N PHE A 90 -5.71 29.17 10.63
CA PHE A 90 -4.75 28.78 9.60
C PHE A 90 -5.22 29.24 8.20
N ASP A 91 -4.28 29.41 7.27
CA ASP A 91 -4.61 29.65 5.86
C ASP A 91 -4.94 28.33 5.14
N ASN A 92 -5.84 28.38 4.15
CA ASN A 92 -6.23 27.18 3.38
C ASN A 92 -5.03 26.47 2.72
N GLU A 93 -4.00 27.21 2.31
CA GLU A 93 -2.76 26.67 1.71
C GLU A 93 -1.84 25.99 2.75
N ASN A 94 -2.10 26.24 4.04
CA ASN A 94 -1.30 25.82 5.19
C ASN A 94 -1.95 24.65 5.97
N ILE A 95 -2.88 23.90 5.37
CA ILE A 95 -3.46 22.71 6.01
C ILE A 95 -2.43 21.57 6.09
N SER A 96 -1.64 21.36 5.04
CA SER A 96 -0.55 20.39 5.07
C SER A 96 0.55 20.85 6.02
N VAL A 97 1.02 19.95 6.90
CA VAL A 97 2.18 20.22 7.75
C VAL A 97 3.43 20.54 6.94
N LEU A 98 3.55 19.97 5.73
CA LEU A 98 4.68 20.19 4.84
C LEU A 98 4.65 21.60 4.24
N ALA A 99 3.46 22.07 3.83
CA ALA A 99 3.26 23.45 3.40
C ALA A 99 3.61 24.45 4.53
N ARG A 100 3.08 24.22 5.74
CA ARG A 100 3.36 25.07 6.93
C ARG A 100 4.84 25.18 7.24
N ASN A 101 5.58 24.08 7.06
CA ASN A 101 7.02 24.03 7.29
C ASN A 101 7.85 24.39 6.04
N ASN A 102 7.22 24.96 5.01
CA ASN A 102 7.88 25.43 3.79
C ASN A 102 8.72 24.37 3.06
N VAL A 103 8.33 23.09 3.15
CA VAL A 103 9.01 21.98 2.49
C VAL A 103 9.01 22.21 0.97
N LYS A 104 10.15 21.94 0.31
CA LYS A 104 10.35 22.30 -1.11
C LYS A 104 10.34 21.11 -2.06
N ASP A 105 10.55 19.91 -1.55
CA ASP A 105 10.63 18.67 -2.32
C ASP A 105 10.22 17.48 -1.45
N SER A 106 10.14 16.30 -2.06
CA SER A 106 9.74 15.04 -1.44
C SER A 106 10.78 14.42 -0.49
N SER A 107 11.90 15.10 -0.17
CA SER A 107 12.94 14.52 0.69
C SER A 107 12.49 14.26 2.13
N TRP A 108 11.42 14.92 2.59
CA TRP A 108 10.85 14.76 3.92
C TRP A 108 10.47 13.30 4.24
N ILE A 109 9.99 12.53 3.26
CA ILE A 109 9.53 11.15 3.47
C ILE A 109 10.67 10.13 3.49
N LYS A 110 11.89 10.52 3.08
CA LYS A 110 13.01 9.59 2.83
C LYS A 110 13.91 9.39 4.06
N LYS A 111 13.55 9.98 5.19
CA LYS A 111 14.45 10.19 6.33
C LYS A 111 14.53 8.95 7.23
N GLU A 112 15.72 8.54 7.64
CA GLU A 112 15.88 7.55 8.72
C GLU A 112 15.23 8.07 10.00
N GLY A 113 14.50 7.19 10.70
CA GLY A 113 13.67 7.55 11.85
C GLY A 113 12.28 8.09 11.51
N HIS A 114 12.01 8.44 10.23
CA HIS A 114 10.66 8.72 9.76
C HIS A 114 9.87 7.42 9.66
N ASN A 115 8.65 7.42 10.18
CA ASN A 115 7.77 6.27 10.11
C ASN A 115 6.53 6.57 9.27
N ILE A 116 6.02 5.53 8.63
CA ILE A 116 4.78 5.49 7.87
C ILE A 116 3.94 4.38 8.50
N LYS A 117 2.72 4.71 8.95
CA LYS A 117 1.78 3.73 9.50
C LYS A 117 0.65 3.51 8.50
N LEU A 118 0.50 2.27 8.03
CA LEU A 118 -0.63 1.84 7.19
C LEU A 118 -1.87 1.69 8.06
N ILE A 119 -2.96 2.35 7.65
CA ILE A 119 -4.21 2.45 8.39
C ILE A 119 -5.38 2.16 7.47
N ASN A 120 -6.29 1.32 7.97
CA ASN A 120 -7.60 1.08 7.40
C ASN A 120 -8.67 1.70 8.30
N LEU A 121 -9.41 2.70 7.79
CA LEU A 121 -10.42 3.42 8.57
C LEU A 121 -11.52 2.50 9.10
N ALA A 122 -11.92 1.48 8.34
CA ALA A 122 -12.88 0.47 8.78
C ALA A 122 -12.33 -0.36 9.94
N GLY A 123 -11.02 -0.63 9.95
CA GLY A 123 -10.34 -1.42 10.96
C GLY A 123 -10.27 -0.75 12.33
N LEU A 124 -10.44 0.57 12.42
CA LEU A 124 -10.17 1.37 13.62
C LEU A 124 -11.20 1.23 14.74
N GLY A 125 -12.34 0.56 14.58
CA GLY A 125 -13.21 0.30 15.73
C GLY A 125 -12.68 -0.85 16.60
N ASN A 126 -13.42 -1.18 17.66
CA ASN A 126 -13.03 -2.24 18.61
C ASN A 126 -13.47 -3.63 18.11
N GLY A 127 -12.60 -4.27 17.33
CA GLY A 127 -12.80 -5.61 16.77
C GLY A 127 -12.83 -6.74 17.81
N ASN A 128 -12.36 -6.49 19.04
CA ASN A 128 -12.44 -7.46 20.14
C ASN A 128 -13.85 -7.55 20.73
N VAL A 129 -14.70 -6.54 20.46
CA VAL A 129 -16.08 -6.48 20.97
C VAL A 129 -17.09 -6.62 19.85
N THR A 130 -16.91 -5.93 18.72
CA THR A 130 -17.85 -5.96 17.59
C THR A 130 -17.14 -5.90 16.24
N LYS A 131 -17.78 -6.42 15.20
CA LYS A 131 -17.32 -6.23 13.81
C LYS A 131 -17.68 -4.87 13.21
N THR A 132 -18.36 -3.98 13.95
CA THR A 132 -18.79 -2.68 13.43
C THR A 132 -17.58 -1.90 12.92
N PRO A 133 -17.57 -1.39 11.68
CA PRO A 133 -16.45 -0.59 11.17
C PRO A 133 -16.15 0.62 12.04
N GLY A 134 -14.89 1.01 12.11
CA GLY A 134 -14.42 2.23 12.78
C GLY A 134 -15.08 3.49 12.24
N LYS A 135 -15.40 4.40 13.16
CA LYS A 135 -16.12 5.65 12.91
C LYS A 135 -15.27 6.87 13.22
N PHE A 136 -15.82 8.06 12.99
CA PHE A 136 -15.09 9.33 13.10
C PHE A 136 -14.35 9.51 14.44
N ILE A 137 -14.99 9.20 15.58
CA ILE A 137 -14.33 9.28 16.90
C ILE A 137 -13.20 8.25 17.04
N ASP A 138 -13.33 7.07 16.46
CA ASP A 138 -12.24 6.07 16.44
C ASP A 138 -11.05 6.57 15.62
N TRP A 139 -11.30 7.26 14.51
CA TRP A 139 -10.24 7.88 13.71
C TRP A 139 -9.51 8.97 14.49
N LEU A 140 -10.25 9.83 15.22
CA LEU A 140 -9.67 10.83 16.12
C LEU A 140 -8.87 10.19 17.27
N ARG A 141 -9.32 9.05 17.80
CA ARG A 141 -8.57 8.28 18.78
C ARG A 141 -7.23 7.82 18.23
N GLN A 142 -7.20 7.29 17.00
CA GLN A 142 -5.95 6.90 16.34
C GLN A 142 -5.02 8.10 16.14
N LEU A 143 -5.57 9.27 15.80
CA LEU A 143 -4.78 10.50 15.65
C LEU A 143 -4.14 10.96 16.97
N LEU A 144 -4.85 10.85 18.09
CA LEU A 144 -4.34 11.23 19.40
C LEU A 144 -3.10 10.42 19.79
N ILE A 145 -3.14 9.11 19.56
CA ILE A 145 -2.04 8.21 19.94
C ILE A 145 -0.93 8.10 18.89
N LEU A 146 -1.11 8.69 17.71
CA LEU A 146 -0.15 8.54 16.61
C LEU A 146 1.17 9.25 16.96
N PRO A 147 2.33 8.54 16.89
CA PRO A 147 3.60 9.09 17.35
C PRO A 147 4.04 10.34 16.59
N THR A 148 4.64 11.28 17.32
CA THR A 148 5.27 12.47 16.78
C THR A 148 6.67 12.20 16.25
N GLY A 149 7.17 13.15 15.47
CA GLY A 149 8.52 13.15 14.91
C GLY A 149 9.46 13.99 15.77
N ASN A 150 10.58 14.36 15.16
CA ASN A 150 11.51 15.34 15.72
C ASN A 150 11.94 16.30 14.60
N LEU A 151 11.26 17.46 14.54
CA LEU A 151 11.51 18.45 13.49
C LEU A 151 12.92 19.06 13.56
N GLU A 152 13.58 19.07 14.72
CA GLU A 152 14.98 19.49 14.84
C GLU A 152 15.91 18.58 14.02
N ASN A 153 15.55 17.30 13.92
CA ASN A 153 16.23 16.30 13.09
C ASN A 153 15.62 16.15 11.69
N ASN A 154 14.71 17.05 11.30
CA ASN A 154 13.94 17.01 10.04
C ASN A 154 13.09 15.74 9.88
N ILE A 155 12.60 15.19 11.00
CA ILE A 155 11.69 14.04 11.03
C ILE A 155 10.29 14.55 11.34
N PHE A 156 9.38 14.45 10.37
CA PHE A 156 7.97 14.79 10.59
C PHE A 156 7.28 13.75 11.47
N ASN A 157 6.09 14.09 11.97
CA ASN A 157 5.27 13.10 12.67
C ASN A 157 4.97 11.91 11.75
N THR A 158 4.70 10.75 12.36
CA THR A 158 4.41 9.51 11.62
C THR A 158 3.38 9.78 10.54
N THR A 159 3.72 9.45 9.30
CA THR A 159 2.84 9.62 8.14
C THR A 159 1.68 8.63 8.22
N MET A 160 0.46 9.12 8.07
CA MET A 160 -0.71 8.26 7.93
C MET A 160 -0.79 7.80 6.48
N TYR A 161 -0.61 6.52 6.25
CA TYR A 161 -0.87 5.89 4.96
C TYR A 161 -2.26 5.27 5.02
N ILE A 162 -3.20 5.88 4.33
CA ILE A 162 -4.61 5.45 4.32
C ILE A 162 -4.84 4.57 3.09
N ILE A 163 -5.32 3.34 3.32
CA ILE A 163 -5.77 2.45 2.24
C ILE A 163 -7.16 2.87 1.72
N PRO A 164 -7.64 2.35 0.58
CA PRO A 164 -8.90 2.79 0.01
C PRO A 164 -10.10 2.65 0.95
N PHE A 165 -10.89 3.73 1.05
CA PHE A 165 -12.09 3.84 1.90
C PHE A 165 -13.39 3.88 1.09
N HIS A 166 -13.32 3.40 -0.16
CA HIS A 166 -14.42 3.37 -1.11
C HIS A 166 -15.36 2.18 -0.88
N PRO A 167 -16.63 2.24 -1.34
CA PRO A 167 -17.50 1.07 -1.37
C PRO A 167 -16.84 -0.09 -2.13
N ARG A 168 -16.92 -1.30 -1.58
CA ARG A 168 -16.12 -2.45 -2.04
C ARG A 168 -16.93 -3.46 -2.84
N GLU A 169 -16.34 -3.97 -3.92
CA GLU A 169 -16.80 -5.17 -4.64
C GLU A 169 -16.12 -6.41 -4.06
N PHE A 170 -16.89 -7.48 -3.82
CA PHE A 170 -16.41 -8.69 -3.13
C PHE A 170 -15.70 -8.44 -1.78
N GLY A 171 -16.00 -7.31 -1.13
CA GLY A 171 -15.43 -6.93 0.17
C GLY A 171 -14.01 -6.34 0.14
N CYS A 172 -13.29 -6.42 -0.97
CA CYS A 172 -11.89 -6.01 -1.07
C CYS A 172 -11.73 -4.49 -1.27
N ALA A 173 -10.87 -3.85 -0.46
CA ALA A 173 -10.59 -2.41 -0.54
C ALA A 173 -10.00 -1.99 -1.90
N TYR A 174 -9.27 -2.90 -2.56
CA TYR A 174 -8.67 -2.68 -3.88
C TYR A 174 -9.64 -2.98 -5.04
N LEU A 175 -10.92 -3.22 -4.75
CA LEU A 175 -12.01 -3.37 -5.73
C LEU A 175 -13.07 -2.28 -5.54
N PRO A 176 -12.75 -0.99 -5.79
CA PRO A 176 -13.70 0.09 -5.57
C PRO A 176 -14.86 0.03 -6.59
N LYS A 177 -16.09 0.13 -6.08
CA LYS A 177 -17.31 0.26 -6.88
C LYS A 177 -17.52 1.68 -7.40
N SER A 178 -16.98 2.68 -6.70
CA SER A 178 -17.05 4.10 -7.04
C SER A 178 -15.94 4.86 -6.31
N SER A 179 -15.79 6.13 -6.65
CA SER A 179 -14.90 7.09 -5.98
C SER A 179 -15.49 7.69 -4.70
N GLU A 180 -16.71 7.32 -4.33
CA GLU A 180 -17.40 7.80 -3.13
C GLU A 180 -16.74 7.24 -1.86
N VAL A 181 -17.09 7.77 -0.69
CA VAL A 181 -16.73 7.15 0.59
C VAL A 181 -17.78 6.11 0.92
N SER A 182 -17.36 4.96 1.44
CA SER A 182 -18.30 3.93 1.86
C SER A 182 -19.25 4.42 2.96
N GLU A 183 -20.55 4.18 2.76
CA GLU A 183 -21.59 4.41 3.77
C GLU A 183 -21.36 3.58 5.04
N ALA A 184 -20.63 2.46 4.94
CA ALA A 184 -20.23 1.68 6.11
C ALA A 184 -19.34 2.48 7.07
N LEU A 185 -18.69 3.55 6.61
CA LEU A 185 -17.83 4.42 7.42
C LEU A 185 -18.59 5.60 8.05
N LEU A 186 -19.83 5.89 7.63
CA LEU A 186 -20.61 7.01 8.14
C LEU A 186 -20.85 6.88 9.65
N ASP A 187 -20.49 7.91 10.42
CA ASP A 187 -20.95 8.08 11.79
C ASP A 187 -22.22 8.94 11.81
N LYS A 188 -23.37 8.30 12.06
CA LYS A 188 -24.68 8.96 12.07
C LYS A 188 -24.83 9.98 13.20
N ASN A 189 -24.12 9.80 14.31
CA ASN A 189 -24.17 10.76 15.41
C ASN A 189 -23.43 12.03 15.00
N ILE A 190 -22.25 11.88 14.39
CA ILE A 190 -21.49 13.03 13.87
C ILE A 190 -22.23 13.71 12.72
N GLU A 191 -22.85 12.96 11.82
CA GLU A 191 -23.71 13.52 10.77
C GLU A 191 -24.83 14.38 11.37
N SER A 192 -25.53 13.87 12.38
CA SER A 192 -26.61 14.60 13.06
C SER A 192 -26.11 15.86 13.77
N LEU A 193 -24.90 15.84 14.33
CA LEU A 193 -24.29 16.96 15.06
C LEU A 193 -23.70 18.04 14.16
N THR A 194 -23.23 17.67 12.98
CA THR A 194 -22.36 18.53 12.14
C THR A 194 -22.87 18.72 10.72
N GLY A 195 -23.83 17.92 10.28
CA GLY A 195 -24.31 17.87 8.89
C GLY A 195 -23.33 17.23 7.91
N LEU A 196 -22.27 16.58 8.40
CA LEU A 196 -21.26 15.92 7.55
C LEU A 196 -21.70 14.51 7.16
N ASP A 197 -21.82 14.29 5.85
CA ASP A 197 -21.88 12.96 5.23
C ASP A 197 -20.53 12.21 5.38
N ALA A 198 -20.46 10.95 4.92
CA ALA A 198 -19.28 10.11 5.08
C ALA A 198 -18.03 10.76 4.46
N LYS A 199 -18.19 11.39 3.28
CA LYS A 199 -17.14 12.13 2.57
C LYS A 199 -16.68 13.36 3.35
N GLY A 200 -17.60 14.13 3.92
CA GLY A 200 -17.32 15.27 4.79
C GLY A 200 -16.58 14.87 6.06
N GLN A 201 -16.93 13.73 6.65
CA GLN A 201 -16.25 13.18 7.83
C GLN A 201 -14.81 12.76 7.51
N VAL A 202 -14.57 12.01 6.43
CA VAL A 202 -13.20 11.62 6.01
C VAL A 202 -12.35 12.84 5.69
N LYS A 203 -12.87 13.82 4.95
CA LYS A 203 -12.16 15.09 4.65
C LYS A 203 -11.78 15.86 5.92
N THR A 204 -12.73 15.96 6.85
CA THR A 204 -12.51 16.64 8.12
C THR A 204 -11.44 15.91 8.94
N PHE A 205 -11.48 14.58 8.99
CA PHE A 205 -10.48 13.77 9.68
C PHE A 205 -9.08 13.97 9.09
N ILE A 206 -8.91 13.90 7.77
CA ILE A 206 -7.61 14.11 7.10
C ILE A 206 -7.10 15.53 7.39
N THR A 207 -7.97 16.53 7.31
CA THR A 207 -7.63 17.92 7.66
C THR A 207 -7.13 18.02 9.10
N LEU A 208 -7.83 17.42 10.06
CA LEU A 208 -7.45 17.41 11.48
C LEU A 208 -6.12 16.67 11.72
N ALA A 209 -5.87 15.59 10.98
CA ALA A 209 -4.61 14.84 11.05
C ALA A 209 -3.41 15.69 10.58
N GLN A 210 -3.56 16.38 9.45
CA GLN A 210 -2.53 17.28 8.94
C GLN A 210 -2.31 18.49 9.86
N LEU A 211 -3.37 19.05 10.44
CA LEU A 211 -3.28 20.12 11.44
C LEU A 211 -2.61 19.67 12.74
N ALA A 212 -2.75 18.39 13.12
CA ALA A 212 -2.02 17.77 14.23
C ALA A 212 -0.55 17.40 13.88
N GLY A 213 -0.09 17.75 12.68
CA GLY A 213 1.29 17.64 12.25
C GLY A 213 1.65 16.37 11.49
N HIS A 214 0.66 15.53 11.14
CA HIS A 214 0.89 14.26 10.42
C HIS A 214 0.69 14.42 8.91
N PRO A 215 1.71 14.16 8.08
CA PRO A 215 1.50 14.01 6.64
C PRO A 215 0.55 12.85 6.35
N VAL A 216 -0.26 12.96 5.30
CA VAL A 216 -1.22 11.91 4.92
C VAL A 216 -0.97 11.50 3.47
N ILE A 217 -0.68 10.22 3.24
CA ILE A 217 -0.57 9.63 1.91
C ILE A 217 -1.71 8.65 1.66
N TYR A 218 -2.11 8.51 0.39
CA TYR A 218 -3.23 7.67 -0.02
C TYR A 218 -2.82 6.65 -1.07
N ASP A 219 -3.53 5.52 -1.08
CA ASP A 219 -3.36 4.47 -2.07
C ASP A 219 -4.12 4.75 -3.37
N ILE A 220 -3.47 4.65 -4.51
CA ILE A 220 -4.11 4.81 -5.82
C ILE A 220 -3.83 3.63 -6.72
N LEU A 221 -4.82 3.27 -7.54
CA LEU A 221 -4.77 2.12 -8.42
C LEU A 221 -4.80 2.56 -9.90
N PRO A 222 -3.93 2.02 -10.76
CA PRO A 222 -4.04 2.14 -12.21
C PRO A 222 -5.10 1.19 -12.82
N GLN A 223 -6.05 0.74 -12.00
CA GLN A 223 -7.20 -0.08 -12.36
C GLN A 223 -8.38 0.22 -11.43
N THR A 224 -9.56 -0.31 -11.75
CA THR A 224 -10.78 -0.16 -10.94
C THR A 224 -11.61 -1.44 -11.00
N GLY A 225 -12.66 -1.58 -10.17
CA GLY A 225 -13.63 -2.67 -10.33
C GLY A 225 -14.24 -2.70 -11.72
N ARG A 226 -14.53 -3.90 -12.27
CA ARG A 226 -14.93 -4.07 -13.70
C ARG A 226 -16.07 -3.15 -14.10
N PHE A 227 -17.12 -3.10 -13.29
CA PHE A 227 -18.29 -2.26 -13.53
C PHE A 227 -18.41 -1.11 -12.52
N SER A 228 -17.29 -0.52 -12.12
CA SER A 228 -17.32 0.65 -11.26
C SER A 228 -18.10 1.80 -11.90
N LYS A 229 -18.63 2.73 -11.09
CA LYS A 229 -19.32 3.91 -11.60
C LYS A 229 -18.45 4.71 -12.57
N ALA A 230 -17.13 4.74 -12.37
CA ALA A 230 -16.19 5.38 -13.30
C ALA A 230 -16.29 4.76 -14.71
N VAL A 231 -16.28 3.43 -14.80
CA VAL A 231 -16.38 2.68 -16.07
C VAL A 231 -17.76 2.84 -16.70
N LEU A 232 -18.82 2.85 -15.90
CA LEU A 232 -20.18 3.05 -16.43
C LEU A 232 -20.42 4.48 -16.91
N ALA A 233 -19.91 5.48 -16.21
CA ALA A 233 -19.99 6.88 -16.64
C ALA A 233 -19.17 7.13 -17.91
N ASN A 234 -18.03 6.44 -18.06
CA ASN A 234 -17.09 6.65 -19.15
C ASN A 234 -16.58 5.30 -19.72
N PRO A 235 -17.39 4.55 -20.51
CA PRO A 235 -17.00 3.23 -21.01
C PRO A 235 -15.66 3.19 -21.77
N GLU A 236 -15.23 4.29 -22.36
CA GLU A 236 -13.97 4.49 -23.09
C GLU A 236 -12.71 4.37 -22.22
N ILE A 237 -12.82 4.50 -20.90
CA ILE A 237 -11.68 4.38 -19.99
C ILE A 237 -11.23 2.93 -19.80
N ALA A 238 -12.05 1.96 -20.21
CA ALA A 238 -11.78 0.52 -20.14
C ALA A 238 -11.89 -0.13 -21.53
N ARG A 239 -11.26 -1.30 -21.69
CA ARG A 239 -11.52 -2.18 -22.84
C ARG A 239 -12.74 -3.06 -22.54
N TRP A 240 -13.40 -3.55 -23.58
CA TRP A 240 -14.63 -4.34 -23.47
C TRP A 240 -14.65 -5.52 -24.44
N PHE A 241 -15.17 -6.64 -23.97
CA PHE A 241 -15.53 -7.80 -24.75
C PHE A 241 -17.02 -7.80 -25.08
N ASP A 242 -17.34 -8.31 -26.27
CA ASP A 242 -18.68 -8.70 -26.69
C ASP A 242 -18.70 -10.22 -26.80
N ILE A 243 -19.07 -10.87 -25.70
CA ILE A 243 -19.01 -12.32 -25.55
C ILE A 243 -19.94 -13.01 -26.53
N ASN A 244 -21.11 -12.43 -26.81
CA ASN A 244 -22.05 -12.97 -27.78
C ASN A 244 -21.44 -13.05 -29.19
N ILE A 245 -20.69 -12.02 -29.60
CA ILE A 245 -19.96 -12.04 -30.87
C ILE A 245 -18.83 -13.06 -30.83
N LEU A 246 -18.03 -13.11 -29.75
CA LEU A 246 -16.93 -14.07 -29.64
C LEU A 246 -17.41 -15.52 -29.69
N SER A 247 -18.42 -15.87 -28.91
CA SER A 247 -18.99 -17.22 -28.90
C SER A 247 -19.53 -17.60 -30.27
N SER A 248 -20.16 -16.66 -30.99
CA SER A 248 -20.65 -16.91 -32.35
C SER A 248 -19.53 -17.13 -33.37
N GLU A 249 -18.45 -16.34 -33.30
CA GLU A 249 -17.29 -16.51 -34.18
C GLU A 249 -16.48 -17.78 -33.86
N LEU A 250 -16.39 -18.17 -32.59
CA LEU A 250 -15.79 -19.43 -32.18
C LEU A 250 -16.60 -20.63 -32.71
N ASP A 251 -17.93 -20.60 -32.59
CA ASP A 251 -18.81 -21.65 -33.11
C ASP A 251 -18.60 -21.90 -34.62
N LYS A 252 -18.44 -20.83 -35.41
CA LYS A 252 -18.14 -20.93 -36.86
C LYS A 252 -16.81 -21.62 -37.16
N ASN A 253 -15.85 -21.61 -36.24
CA ASN A 253 -14.54 -22.23 -36.43
C ASN A 253 -14.51 -23.71 -36.03
N ILE A 254 -15.49 -24.21 -35.28
CA ILE A 254 -15.52 -25.57 -34.74
C ILE A 254 -15.38 -26.62 -35.86
N ASP A 255 -16.24 -26.56 -36.89
CA ASP A 255 -16.22 -27.54 -37.99
C ASP A 255 -14.91 -27.50 -38.80
N LYS A 256 -14.29 -26.33 -38.89
CA LYS A 256 -13.02 -26.15 -39.61
C LYS A 256 -11.86 -26.76 -38.81
N ILE A 257 -11.81 -26.50 -37.51
CA ILE A 257 -10.70 -26.91 -36.63
C ILE A 257 -10.81 -28.39 -36.27
N ALA A 258 -12.02 -28.95 -36.15
CA ALA A 258 -12.23 -30.37 -35.88
C ALA A 258 -11.58 -31.28 -36.93
N LYS A 259 -11.38 -30.80 -38.16
CA LYS A 259 -10.67 -31.54 -39.23
C LYS A 259 -9.19 -31.78 -38.93
N ASN A 260 -8.62 -31.05 -37.97
CA ASN A 260 -7.23 -31.21 -37.53
C ASN A 260 -7.09 -32.22 -36.38
N LEU A 261 -8.19 -32.79 -35.89
CA LEU A 261 -8.12 -33.85 -34.89
C LEU A 261 -7.43 -35.11 -35.47
N PRO A 262 -6.74 -35.91 -34.63
CA PRO A 262 -6.11 -37.14 -35.08
C PRO A 262 -7.09 -38.06 -35.82
N LYS A 263 -6.68 -38.55 -37.00
CA LYS A 263 -7.48 -39.48 -37.83
C LYS A 263 -7.83 -40.82 -37.15
N SER A 264 -7.23 -41.09 -35.99
CA SER A 264 -7.49 -42.28 -35.17
C SER A 264 -8.73 -42.15 -34.29
N ILE A 265 -9.36 -40.98 -34.24
CA ILE A 265 -10.58 -40.71 -33.46
C ILE A 265 -11.79 -40.95 -34.37
N ASP A 266 -12.80 -41.67 -33.87
CA ASP A 266 -14.01 -41.98 -34.63
C ASP A 266 -14.85 -40.72 -34.93
N GLU A 267 -15.49 -40.68 -36.10
CA GLU A 267 -16.30 -39.52 -36.52
C GLU A 267 -17.48 -39.24 -35.57
N GLU A 268 -18.07 -40.27 -34.98
CA GLU A 268 -19.14 -40.13 -33.98
C GLU A 268 -18.63 -39.45 -32.71
N ASP A 269 -17.42 -39.81 -32.25
CA ASP A 269 -16.78 -39.19 -31.10
C ASP A 269 -16.43 -37.72 -31.37
N ILE A 270 -15.97 -37.41 -32.59
CA ILE A 270 -15.69 -36.04 -33.03
C ILE A 270 -16.97 -35.20 -33.00
N GLU A 271 -18.08 -35.69 -33.58
CA GLU A 271 -19.34 -34.96 -33.57
C GLU A 271 -19.90 -34.75 -32.15
N LEU A 272 -19.78 -35.74 -31.28
CA LEU A 272 -20.17 -35.59 -29.89
C LEU A 272 -19.33 -34.52 -29.17
N VAL A 273 -18.01 -34.56 -29.31
CA VAL A 273 -17.11 -33.57 -28.69
C VAL A 273 -17.34 -32.16 -29.24
N LYS A 274 -17.65 -32.01 -30.54
CA LYS A 274 -18.04 -30.72 -31.10
C LYS A 274 -19.29 -30.15 -30.43
N ASN A 275 -20.31 -30.98 -30.21
CA ASN A 275 -21.53 -30.55 -29.53
C ASN A 275 -21.27 -30.17 -28.06
N ILE A 276 -20.50 -30.98 -27.34
CA ILE A 276 -20.06 -30.67 -25.97
C ILE A 276 -19.29 -29.35 -25.94
N TYR A 277 -18.39 -29.13 -26.89
CA TYR A 277 -17.63 -27.89 -26.98
C TYR A 277 -18.54 -26.68 -27.23
N LYS A 278 -19.54 -26.79 -28.13
CA LYS A 278 -20.54 -25.73 -28.34
C LYS A 278 -21.32 -25.41 -27.07
N GLU A 279 -21.76 -26.43 -26.33
CA GLU A 279 -22.46 -26.26 -25.05
C GLU A 279 -21.56 -25.56 -24.03
N SER A 280 -20.28 -25.95 -23.96
CA SER A 280 -19.29 -25.37 -23.05
C SER A 280 -19.07 -23.86 -23.27
N LEU A 281 -19.20 -23.36 -24.51
CA LEU A 281 -19.09 -21.92 -24.79
C LEU A 281 -20.19 -21.10 -24.10
N SER A 282 -21.30 -21.74 -23.72
CA SER A 282 -22.42 -21.14 -22.98
C SER A 282 -22.44 -21.51 -21.48
N GLY A 283 -21.54 -22.40 -21.04
CA GLY A 283 -21.33 -22.74 -19.63
C GLY A 283 -20.97 -24.19 -19.39
N SER A 284 -21.96 -25.06 -19.22
CA SER A 284 -21.73 -26.45 -18.79
C SER A 284 -21.44 -27.39 -19.96
N ALA A 285 -20.34 -28.14 -19.84
CA ALA A 285 -20.02 -29.31 -20.67
C ALA A 285 -20.41 -30.64 -19.99
N GLY A 286 -20.87 -30.61 -18.74
CA GLY A 286 -21.08 -31.79 -17.89
C GLY A 286 -19.79 -32.55 -17.54
N ASP A 287 -19.93 -33.63 -16.77
CA ASP A 287 -18.83 -34.55 -16.48
C ASP A 287 -18.55 -35.44 -17.70
N LEU A 288 -17.36 -35.30 -18.28
CA LEU A 288 -16.92 -36.13 -19.40
C LEU A 288 -16.20 -37.38 -18.90
N SER A 289 -16.51 -38.53 -19.51
CA SER A 289 -15.69 -39.75 -19.32
C SER A 289 -14.24 -39.50 -19.75
N ALA A 290 -13.28 -40.26 -19.22
CA ALA A 290 -11.86 -40.10 -19.53
C ALA A 290 -11.55 -40.12 -21.04
N HIS A 291 -12.28 -40.92 -21.82
CA HIS A 291 -12.16 -40.98 -23.28
C HIS A 291 -12.52 -39.64 -23.94
N TYR A 292 -13.76 -39.17 -23.73
CA TYR A 292 -14.24 -37.91 -24.30
C TYR A 292 -13.51 -36.68 -23.75
N LYS A 293 -13.05 -36.73 -22.50
CA LYS A 293 -12.23 -35.67 -21.91
C LYS A 293 -10.92 -35.50 -22.67
N ASN A 294 -10.21 -36.58 -23.00
CA ASN A 294 -8.95 -36.48 -23.74
C ASN A 294 -9.15 -35.90 -25.16
N ILE A 295 -10.23 -36.30 -25.84
CA ILE A 295 -10.58 -35.76 -27.16
C ILE A 295 -10.96 -34.27 -27.04
N TYR A 296 -11.75 -33.91 -26.03
CA TYR A 296 -12.13 -32.54 -25.74
C TYR A 296 -10.91 -31.67 -25.45
N ASP A 297 -10.00 -32.10 -24.57
CA ASP A 297 -8.79 -31.34 -24.19
C ASP A 297 -7.87 -31.14 -25.42
N THR A 298 -7.76 -32.17 -26.27
CA THR A 298 -7.05 -32.06 -27.56
C THR A 298 -7.71 -31.05 -28.48
N PHE A 299 -9.04 -31.07 -28.57
CA PHE A 299 -9.80 -30.15 -29.41
C PHE A 299 -9.72 -28.71 -28.88
N ASP A 300 -9.81 -28.50 -27.56
CA ASP A 300 -9.67 -27.20 -26.91
C ASP A 300 -8.31 -26.58 -27.19
N SER A 301 -7.24 -27.38 -27.13
CA SER A 301 -5.89 -26.94 -27.49
C SER A 301 -5.79 -26.52 -28.96
N LEU A 302 -6.46 -27.22 -29.89
CA LEU A 302 -6.51 -26.82 -31.30
C LEU A 302 -7.31 -25.52 -31.53
N MET A 303 -8.21 -25.17 -30.61
CA MET A 303 -9.00 -23.93 -30.67
C MET A 303 -8.25 -22.71 -30.13
N ASP A 304 -7.17 -22.88 -29.36
CA ASP A 304 -6.48 -21.78 -28.67
C ASP A 304 -6.01 -20.65 -29.61
N GLU A 305 -5.46 -20.98 -30.79
CA GLU A 305 -5.04 -19.96 -31.76
C GLU A 305 -6.21 -19.14 -32.31
N ALA A 306 -7.37 -19.77 -32.53
CA ALA A 306 -8.57 -19.05 -32.94
C ALA A 306 -9.10 -18.15 -31.82
N LYS A 307 -9.10 -18.62 -30.57
CA LYS A 307 -9.47 -17.82 -29.38
C LYS A 307 -8.57 -16.60 -29.25
N LYS A 308 -7.25 -16.78 -29.37
CA LYS A 308 -6.25 -15.69 -29.35
C LYS A 308 -6.49 -14.69 -30.48
N GLU A 309 -6.66 -15.15 -31.71
CA GLU A 309 -6.87 -14.27 -32.87
C GLU A 309 -8.15 -13.43 -32.70
N LEU A 310 -9.27 -14.06 -32.36
CA LEU A 310 -10.56 -13.39 -32.20
C LEU A 310 -10.53 -12.38 -31.05
N SER A 311 -9.96 -12.75 -29.90
CA SER A 311 -9.82 -11.85 -28.74
C SER A 311 -8.94 -10.64 -29.10
N ASN A 312 -7.80 -10.86 -29.76
CA ASN A 312 -6.91 -9.78 -30.20
C ASN A 312 -7.59 -8.84 -31.21
N ILE A 313 -8.34 -9.38 -32.19
CA ILE A 313 -9.09 -8.57 -33.15
C ILE A 313 -10.12 -7.69 -32.42
N MET A 314 -10.85 -8.25 -31.47
CA MET A 314 -11.86 -7.50 -30.70
C MET A 314 -11.24 -6.37 -29.88
N MET A 315 -10.03 -6.57 -29.34
CA MET A 315 -9.33 -5.57 -28.52
C MET A 315 -8.71 -4.41 -29.31
N LYS A 316 -8.68 -4.48 -30.65
CA LYS A 316 -8.21 -3.36 -31.48
C LYS A 316 -9.08 -2.12 -31.30
N LYS A 317 -8.45 -0.94 -31.36
CA LYS A 317 -9.09 0.38 -31.19
C LYS A 317 -10.39 0.54 -31.99
N GLU A 318 -10.41 0.14 -33.25
CA GLU A 318 -11.58 0.28 -34.13
C GLU A 318 -12.81 -0.51 -33.66
N ASN A 319 -12.60 -1.65 -33.02
CA ASN A 319 -13.67 -2.49 -32.47
C ASN A 319 -14.08 -2.01 -31.08
N GLN A 320 -13.09 -1.60 -30.27
CA GLN A 320 -13.35 -1.00 -28.96
C GLN A 320 -14.26 0.24 -29.06
N ILE A 321 -14.04 1.14 -30.03
CA ILE A 321 -14.92 2.30 -30.24
C ILE A 321 -16.38 1.89 -30.45
N LYS A 322 -16.64 0.80 -31.19
CA LYS A 322 -18.00 0.30 -31.45
C LYS A 322 -18.63 -0.30 -30.19
N ILE A 323 -17.87 -1.12 -29.47
CA ILE A 323 -18.34 -1.82 -28.27
C ILE A 323 -18.61 -0.81 -27.14
N GLN A 324 -17.68 0.12 -26.90
CA GLN A 324 -17.81 1.18 -25.90
C GLN A 324 -19.02 2.09 -26.19
N LYS A 325 -19.29 2.40 -27.47
CA LYS A 325 -20.49 3.12 -27.86
C LYS A 325 -21.76 2.33 -27.52
N ARG A 326 -21.80 1.03 -27.84
CA ARG A 326 -22.95 0.17 -27.50
C ARG A 326 -23.19 0.11 -25.99
N ALA A 327 -22.12 -0.03 -25.19
CA ALA A 327 -22.21 0.01 -23.74
C ALA A 327 -22.78 1.35 -23.26
N ARG A 328 -22.27 2.47 -23.77
CA ARG A 328 -22.78 3.82 -23.45
C ARG A 328 -24.26 3.98 -23.80
N ASP A 329 -24.70 3.49 -24.97
CA ASP A 329 -26.09 3.59 -25.41
C ASP A 329 -27.03 2.78 -24.48
N ILE A 330 -26.61 1.61 -24.01
CA ILE A 330 -27.35 0.80 -23.02
C ILE A 330 -27.43 1.54 -21.68
N ILE A 331 -26.30 2.04 -21.17
CA ILE A 331 -26.24 2.78 -19.90
C ILE A 331 -27.14 4.02 -19.95
N ALA A 332 -27.08 4.79 -21.05
CA ALA A 332 -27.93 5.94 -21.27
C ALA A 332 -29.42 5.57 -21.29
N LYS A 333 -29.79 4.45 -21.92
CA LYS A 333 -31.18 3.96 -21.95
C LYS A 333 -31.70 3.61 -20.55
N ILE A 334 -30.90 2.93 -19.72
CA ILE A 334 -31.29 2.53 -18.35
C ILE A 334 -31.55 3.75 -17.45
N HIS A 335 -30.70 4.77 -17.58
CA HIS A 335 -30.78 5.99 -16.78
C HIS A 335 -31.66 7.08 -17.40
N GLY A 336 -32.06 6.95 -18.67
CA GLY A 336 -32.87 7.94 -19.39
C GLY A 336 -32.07 9.16 -19.88
N PHE A 337 -30.76 9.02 -20.08
CA PHE A 337 -29.89 10.09 -20.57
C PHE A 337 -30.01 10.33 -22.07
N LYS A 338 -29.65 11.55 -22.48
CA LYS A 338 -29.56 11.87 -23.91
C LYS A 338 -28.37 11.17 -24.55
N PRO A 339 -28.46 10.77 -25.84
CA PRO A 339 -27.31 10.26 -26.58
C PRO A 339 -26.12 11.23 -26.50
N ASN A 340 -24.92 10.69 -26.23
CA ASN A 340 -23.66 11.44 -26.07
C ASN A 340 -23.62 12.46 -24.93
N GLN A 341 -24.54 12.39 -23.96
CA GLN A 341 -24.40 13.16 -22.72
C GLN A 341 -23.11 12.75 -22.01
N LYS A 342 -22.31 13.74 -21.56
CA LYS A 342 -21.16 13.49 -20.69
C LYS A 342 -21.70 13.17 -19.28
N LEU A 343 -21.23 12.08 -18.70
CA LEU A 343 -21.66 11.60 -17.39
C LEU A 343 -20.51 11.69 -16.39
N THR A 344 -20.88 11.75 -15.12
CA THR A 344 -20.04 11.62 -13.95
C THR A 344 -20.47 10.38 -13.16
N GLU A 345 -19.70 9.98 -12.15
CA GLU A 345 -20.10 8.85 -11.31
C GLU A 345 -21.43 9.10 -10.59
N ASP A 346 -21.68 10.34 -10.16
CA ASP A 346 -22.90 10.73 -9.45
C ASP A 346 -24.17 10.57 -10.32
N ASP A 347 -24.01 10.57 -11.66
CA ASP A 347 -25.12 10.31 -12.58
C ASP A 347 -25.52 8.82 -12.61
N ILE A 348 -24.67 7.91 -12.12
CA ILE A 348 -24.91 6.45 -12.17
C ILE A 348 -25.64 5.99 -10.89
N ASP A 349 -26.96 6.21 -10.85
CA ASP A 349 -27.84 5.84 -9.72
C ASP A 349 -28.47 4.43 -9.84
N LYS A 350 -28.48 3.84 -11.05
CA LYS A 350 -29.00 2.49 -11.34
C LYS A 350 -27.89 1.54 -11.76
N GLN A 351 -26.81 1.51 -10.97
CA GLN A 351 -25.61 0.72 -11.27
C GLN A 351 -25.92 -0.77 -11.52
N ILE A 352 -26.69 -1.42 -10.65
CA ILE A 352 -27.00 -2.86 -10.76
C ILE A 352 -27.82 -3.15 -12.03
N ASP A 353 -28.83 -2.34 -12.34
CA ASP A 353 -29.67 -2.54 -13.53
C ASP A 353 -28.86 -2.39 -14.81
N ALA A 354 -27.95 -1.40 -14.86
CA ALA A 354 -27.06 -1.21 -15.99
C ALA A 354 -26.11 -2.40 -16.16
N ILE A 355 -25.54 -2.92 -15.08
CA ILE A 355 -24.66 -4.11 -15.11
C ILE A 355 -25.43 -5.32 -15.66
N GLN A 356 -26.64 -5.57 -15.16
CA GLN A 356 -27.45 -6.71 -15.60
C GLN A 356 -27.78 -6.64 -17.10
N GLU A 357 -28.16 -5.46 -17.61
CA GLU A 357 -28.45 -5.31 -19.04
C GLU A 357 -27.19 -5.41 -19.90
N LEU A 358 -26.05 -4.86 -19.47
CA LEU A 358 -24.77 -5.03 -20.16
C LEU A 358 -24.36 -6.50 -20.26
N ILE A 359 -24.43 -7.23 -19.15
CA ILE A 359 -24.12 -8.67 -19.08
C ILE A 359 -25.03 -9.46 -20.02
N LYS A 360 -26.35 -9.20 -19.99
CA LYS A 360 -27.33 -9.83 -20.89
C LYS A 360 -27.03 -9.58 -22.36
N GLU A 361 -26.57 -8.37 -22.68
CA GLU A 361 -26.17 -7.99 -24.03
C GLU A 361 -24.78 -8.54 -24.44
N GLY A 362 -24.10 -9.25 -23.53
CA GLY A 362 -22.79 -9.88 -23.73
C GLY A 362 -21.61 -8.95 -23.50
N LEU A 363 -21.82 -7.78 -22.90
CA LEU A 363 -20.81 -6.73 -22.76
C LEU A 363 -20.11 -6.80 -21.41
N TRP A 364 -18.80 -7.03 -21.46
CA TRP A 364 -17.98 -7.19 -20.27
C TRP A 364 -16.68 -6.36 -20.36
N PRO A 365 -16.38 -5.50 -19.38
CA PRO A 365 -15.09 -4.84 -19.26
C PRO A 365 -13.97 -5.88 -19.23
N ALA A 366 -12.90 -5.69 -19.99
CA ALA A 366 -11.79 -6.62 -20.07
C ALA A 366 -11.12 -6.72 -18.68
N PRO A 367 -10.87 -7.94 -18.18
CA PRO A 367 -10.23 -8.09 -16.89
C PRO A 367 -8.76 -7.65 -16.93
N GLY A 368 -8.16 -7.48 -15.75
CA GLY A 368 -6.72 -7.63 -15.60
C GLY A 368 -6.30 -9.08 -15.83
N GLY A 369 -5.08 -9.45 -15.44
CA GLY A 369 -4.62 -10.82 -15.57
C GLY A 369 -3.51 -11.16 -14.59
N ALA A 370 -2.78 -12.23 -14.87
CA ALA A 370 -1.62 -12.65 -14.07
C ALA A 370 -0.51 -11.61 -14.07
N TRP A 371 0.21 -11.46 -12.96
CA TRP A 371 1.36 -10.56 -12.81
C TRP A 371 2.45 -10.76 -13.90
N CYS A 372 2.58 -11.98 -14.42
CA CYS A 372 3.52 -12.35 -15.49
C CYS A 372 2.91 -12.39 -16.90
N SER A 373 1.64 -12.00 -17.08
CA SER A 373 1.00 -12.01 -18.40
C SER A 373 1.37 -10.81 -19.27
N ALA A 374 1.35 -11.04 -20.58
CA ALA A 374 1.52 -10.06 -21.64
C ALA A 374 0.34 -10.11 -22.62
N GLY A 375 0.18 -9.05 -23.42
CA GLY A 375 -0.92 -8.93 -24.37
C GLY A 375 -2.26 -8.63 -23.71
N VAL A 376 -3.32 -9.15 -24.34
CA VAL A 376 -4.71 -9.03 -23.85
C VAL A 376 -5.18 -10.37 -23.28
N PRO A 377 -6.10 -10.35 -22.30
CA PRO A 377 -6.81 -11.57 -21.89
C PRO A 377 -7.48 -12.24 -23.08
N VAL A 378 -7.51 -13.58 -23.08
CA VAL A 378 -8.12 -14.38 -24.15
C VAL A 378 -9.40 -14.99 -23.62
N TYR A 379 -10.54 -14.67 -24.24
CA TYR A 379 -11.80 -15.30 -23.86
C TYR A 379 -11.73 -16.80 -24.11
N ASP A 380 -12.03 -17.57 -23.07
CA ASP A 380 -11.99 -19.03 -23.13
C ASP A 380 -13.39 -19.60 -23.36
N LYS A 381 -14.28 -19.39 -22.39
CA LYS A 381 -15.69 -19.82 -22.39
C LYS A 381 -16.46 -19.10 -21.29
N MET A 382 -17.74 -19.42 -21.13
CA MET A 382 -18.47 -19.03 -19.92
C MET A 382 -18.13 -19.99 -18.77
N SER A 383 -18.23 -19.50 -17.53
CA SER A 383 -18.08 -20.35 -16.33
C SER A 383 -19.11 -21.48 -16.33
N GLU A 384 -18.90 -22.53 -15.53
CA GLU A 384 -19.76 -23.72 -15.54
C GLU A 384 -21.25 -23.40 -15.32
N CYS A 385 -21.55 -22.37 -14.53
CA CYS A 385 -22.92 -21.89 -14.29
C CYS A 385 -23.46 -20.92 -15.35
N GLY A 386 -22.66 -20.58 -16.37
CA GLY A 386 -22.97 -19.60 -17.41
C GLY A 386 -22.98 -18.15 -16.91
N GLY A 387 -22.58 -17.90 -15.65
CA GLY A 387 -22.81 -16.62 -14.99
C GLY A 387 -21.80 -15.51 -15.33
N TYR A 388 -20.59 -15.88 -15.78
CA TYR A 388 -19.54 -14.92 -16.12
C TYR A 388 -18.54 -15.52 -17.11
N PRO A 389 -17.88 -14.71 -17.96
CA PRO A 389 -16.84 -15.19 -18.88
C PRO A 389 -15.56 -15.52 -18.13
N THR A 390 -14.90 -16.61 -18.53
CA THR A 390 -13.55 -16.99 -18.10
C THR A 390 -12.52 -16.59 -19.15
N PHE A 391 -11.31 -16.27 -18.69
CA PHE A 391 -10.22 -15.82 -19.56
C PHE A 391 -8.96 -16.65 -19.29
N LYS A 392 -8.25 -16.98 -20.37
CA LYS A 392 -6.87 -17.47 -20.30
C LYS A 392 -5.91 -16.29 -20.46
N HIS A 393 -4.76 -16.38 -19.78
CA HIS A 393 -3.70 -15.39 -19.79
C HIS A 393 -2.40 -16.04 -20.26
N TYR A 394 -1.67 -15.33 -21.12
CA TYR A 394 -0.42 -15.83 -21.69
C TYR A 394 0.74 -14.89 -21.39
N ASP A 395 1.95 -15.42 -21.29
CA ASP A 395 3.16 -14.60 -21.20
C ASP A 395 3.64 -14.14 -22.60
N TYR A 396 4.76 -13.42 -22.64
CA TYR A 396 5.36 -12.94 -23.90
C TYR A 396 5.93 -14.06 -24.79
N LYS A 397 6.07 -15.28 -24.29
CA LYS A 397 6.47 -16.48 -25.04
C LYS A 397 5.27 -17.27 -25.57
N GLY A 398 4.07 -16.97 -25.07
CA GLY A 398 2.84 -17.68 -25.40
C GLY A 398 2.53 -18.84 -24.46
N ASP A 399 3.23 -18.95 -23.33
CA ASP A 399 2.96 -19.95 -22.30
C ASP A 399 1.73 -19.54 -21.48
N ASP A 400 0.88 -20.51 -21.13
CA ASP A 400 -0.33 -20.27 -20.31
C ASP A 400 0.08 -19.99 -18.86
N VAL A 401 -0.30 -18.82 -18.37
CA VAL A 401 -0.04 -18.32 -17.00
C VAL A 401 -1.32 -18.02 -16.24
N THR A 402 -2.45 -18.55 -16.70
CA THR A 402 -3.80 -18.32 -16.12
C THR A 402 -3.86 -18.68 -14.64
N GLY A 403 -3.13 -19.70 -14.20
CA GLY A 403 -3.04 -20.10 -12.79
C GLY A 403 -2.49 -19.02 -11.84
N PHE A 404 -1.87 -17.98 -12.37
CA PHE A 404 -1.34 -16.85 -11.60
C PHE A 404 -2.21 -15.59 -11.69
N ALA A 405 -3.39 -15.67 -12.32
CA ALA A 405 -4.30 -14.53 -12.44
C ALA A 405 -4.93 -14.17 -11.10
N ASN A 406 -4.64 -12.96 -10.62
CA ASN A 406 -5.19 -12.39 -9.39
C ASN A 406 -6.01 -11.11 -9.62
N LEU A 407 -6.07 -10.61 -10.85
CA LEU A 407 -6.76 -9.36 -11.22
C LEU A 407 -8.01 -9.55 -12.10
N ASP A 408 -8.56 -10.77 -12.17
CA ASP A 408 -9.71 -11.06 -13.05
C ASP A 408 -11.00 -10.31 -12.65
N CYS A 409 -11.06 -9.80 -11.43
CA CYS A 409 -12.15 -8.98 -10.89
C CYS A 409 -11.92 -7.46 -11.05
N GLN A 410 -10.78 -7.04 -11.59
CA GLN A 410 -10.45 -5.64 -11.89
C GLN A 410 -10.43 -5.38 -13.39
N THR A 411 -10.59 -4.13 -13.80
CA THR A 411 -10.33 -3.69 -15.17
C THR A 411 -9.25 -2.59 -15.19
N PRO A 412 -8.15 -2.79 -15.93
CA PRO A 412 -7.13 -1.77 -16.13
C PRO A 412 -7.66 -0.60 -16.97
N TYR A 413 -7.20 0.61 -16.67
CA TYR A 413 -7.45 1.75 -17.55
C TYR A 413 -6.83 1.52 -18.94
N TYR A 414 -7.55 1.89 -19.99
CA TYR A 414 -7.19 1.66 -21.38
C TYR A 414 -6.13 2.67 -21.88
N PHE A 415 -4.94 2.66 -21.27
CA PHE A 415 -3.87 3.63 -21.51
C PHE A 415 -3.15 3.52 -22.85
N CYS A 416 -3.16 2.36 -23.50
CA CYS A 416 -2.41 2.13 -24.74
C CYS A 416 -3.14 1.19 -25.70
N PHE A 417 -2.87 1.36 -26.99
CA PHE A 417 -3.35 0.51 -28.08
C PHE A 417 -2.29 -0.56 -28.35
N LEU A 418 -2.50 -1.80 -27.88
CA LEU A 418 -1.49 -2.86 -27.93
C LEU A 418 -1.13 -3.27 -29.36
N GLU A 419 -2.05 -3.12 -30.31
CA GLU A 419 -1.84 -3.43 -31.72
C GLU A 419 -0.69 -2.62 -32.35
N ASN A 420 -0.43 -1.40 -31.88
CA ASN A 420 0.61 -0.53 -32.43
C ASN A 420 1.52 0.15 -31.38
N GLY A 421 1.23 -0.02 -30.09
CA GLY A 421 1.99 0.56 -28.98
C GLY A 421 1.74 2.05 -28.72
N SER A 422 0.81 2.68 -29.44
CA SER A 422 0.51 4.09 -29.26
C SER A 422 -0.35 4.33 -28.01
N PHE A 423 -0.22 5.53 -27.42
CA PHE A 423 -0.92 5.88 -26.18
C PHE A 423 -2.33 6.40 -26.44
N ASN A 424 -3.25 6.08 -25.54
CA ASN A 424 -4.61 6.59 -25.51
C ASN A 424 -4.65 7.87 -24.65
N GLU A 425 -4.16 8.97 -25.23
CA GLU A 425 -3.99 10.26 -24.52
C GLU A 425 -5.26 10.73 -23.79
N PRO A 426 -6.49 10.64 -24.34
CA PRO A 426 -7.69 11.02 -23.59
C PRO A 426 -7.91 10.27 -22.27
N VAL A 427 -7.59 8.97 -22.23
CA VAL A 427 -7.71 8.15 -21.01
C VAL A 427 -6.59 8.47 -20.03
N ILE A 428 -5.39 8.78 -20.53
CA ILE A 428 -4.26 9.23 -19.70
C ILE A 428 -4.61 10.57 -19.04
N GLU A 429 -5.13 11.54 -19.80
CA GLU A 429 -5.58 12.83 -19.29
C GLU A 429 -6.69 12.67 -18.26
N TYR A 430 -7.70 11.85 -18.54
CA TYR A 430 -8.76 11.51 -17.58
C TYR A 430 -8.19 11.02 -16.24
N PHE A 431 -7.27 10.04 -16.28
CA PHE A 431 -6.69 9.46 -15.07
C PHE A 431 -5.87 10.49 -14.28
N ILE A 432 -5.05 11.30 -14.96
CA ILE A 432 -4.24 12.34 -14.31
C ILE A 432 -5.15 13.40 -13.67
N ASP A 433 -6.18 13.87 -14.39
CA ASP A 433 -7.13 14.85 -13.86
C ASP A 433 -7.91 14.29 -12.67
N TYR A 434 -8.31 13.02 -12.74
CA TYR A 434 -8.96 12.32 -11.64
C TYR A 434 -8.05 12.26 -10.40
N MET A 435 -6.77 11.91 -10.55
CA MET A 435 -5.78 11.91 -9.46
C MET A 435 -5.50 13.31 -8.87
N ILE A 436 -5.41 14.34 -9.72
CA ILE A 436 -5.25 15.74 -9.28
C ILE A 436 -6.48 16.19 -8.49
N ASN A 437 -7.68 15.85 -8.95
CA ASN A 437 -8.91 16.19 -8.24
C ASN A 437 -9.01 15.44 -6.91
N LEU A 438 -8.64 14.16 -6.87
CA LEU A 438 -8.57 13.37 -5.63
C LEU A 438 -7.62 14.02 -4.62
N GLN A 439 -6.43 14.44 -5.07
CA GLN A 439 -5.49 15.15 -4.21
C GLN A 439 -6.08 16.46 -3.70
N LYS A 440 -6.66 17.32 -4.57
CA LYS A 440 -7.27 18.59 -4.15
C LYS A 440 -8.43 18.39 -3.19
N GLU A 441 -9.18 17.32 -3.40
CA GLU A 441 -10.39 17.01 -2.66
C GLU A 441 -10.11 16.68 -1.20
N TYR A 442 -9.08 15.87 -0.95
CA TYR A 442 -8.71 15.39 0.39
C TYR A 442 -7.43 16.02 0.95
N ASN A 443 -6.74 16.83 0.15
CA ASN A 443 -5.47 17.47 0.48
C ASN A 443 -4.33 16.47 0.81
N PHE A 444 -4.27 15.32 0.15
CA PHE A 444 -3.20 14.35 0.37
C PHE A 444 -1.80 14.95 0.09
N ASP A 445 -0.81 14.54 0.88
CA ASP A 445 0.59 14.93 0.78
C ASP A 445 1.42 14.01 -0.14
N GLY A 446 0.85 12.87 -0.52
CA GLY A 446 1.51 11.91 -1.39
C GLY A 446 0.60 10.76 -1.81
N PHE A 447 1.07 9.97 -2.77
CA PHE A 447 0.42 8.75 -3.22
C PHE A 447 1.36 7.55 -3.15
N ARG A 448 0.82 6.41 -2.73
CA ARG A 448 1.32 5.09 -3.12
C ARG A 448 0.58 4.67 -4.38
N VAL A 449 1.31 4.18 -5.38
CA VAL A 449 0.71 3.54 -6.56
C VAL A 449 0.80 2.03 -6.40
N ASP A 450 -0.36 1.37 -6.37
CA ASP A 450 -0.54 -0.08 -6.27
C ASP A 450 -0.31 -0.79 -7.60
N HIS A 451 0.09 -2.05 -7.54
CA HIS A 451 0.21 -2.99 -8.66
C HIS A 451 1.11 -2.51 -9.80
N ILE A 452 2.25 -1.91 -9.47
CA ILE A 452 3.23 -1.41 -10.45
C ILE A 452 4.59 -2.11 -10.36
N ASP A 453 4.62 -3.36 -9.92
CA ASP A 453 5.87 -4.11 -9.73
C ASP A 453 6.47 -4.63 -11.06
N HIS A 454 5.61 -4.96 -12.03
CA HIS A 454 5.98 -5.53 -13.32
C HIS A 454 5.65 -4.58 -14.48
N ILE A 455 6.22 -3.37 -14.50
CA ILE A 455 5.87 -2.32 -15.49
C ILE A 455 6.90 -2.18 -16.62
N VAL A 456 8.18 -2.36 -16.31
CA VAL A 456 9.30 -2.13 -17.25
C VAL A 456 10.08 -3.41 -17.57
N ASP A 457 9.55 -4.55 -17.12
CA ASP A 457 10.12 -5.86 -17.38
C ASP A 457 9.66 -6.41 -18.74
N LYS A 458 10.16 -7.62 -19.06
CA LYS A 458 9.89 -8.33 -20.31
C LYS A 458 8.43 -8.73 -20.53
N VAL A 459 7.58 -8.69 -19.51
CA VAL A 459 6.14 -9.03 -19.65
C VAL A 459 5.28 -7.81 -19.91
N SER A 460 5.80 -6.60 -19.66
CA SER A 460 5.04 -5.35 -19.82
C SER A 460 5.61 -4.38 -20.84
N GLU A 461 6.92 -4.42 -21.11
CA GLU A 461 7.57 -3.56 -22.08
C GLU A 461 8.54 -4.33 -22.98
N SER A 462 8.52 -4.05 -24.29
CA SER A 462 9.51 -4.53 -25.24
C SER A 462 10.08 -3.36 -26.05
N ASN A 463 11.39 -3.11 -25.94
CA ASN A 463 12.07 -2.00 -26.62
C ASN A 463 11.38 -0.63 -26.42
N GLY A 464 10.86 -0.35 -25.22
CA GLY A 464 10.15 0.89 -24.92
C GLY A 464 8.68 0.93 -25.35
N ARG A 465 8.18 -0.13 -26.01
CA ARG A 465 6.77 -0.27 -26.41
C ARG A 465 6.01 -1.07 -25.34
N PRO A 466 4.87 -0.58 -24.83
CA PRO A 466 4.00 -1.36 -23.96
C PRO A 466 3.47 -2.59 -24.68
N ILE A 467 3.52 -3.74 -24.01
CA ILE A 467 2.99 -5.02 -24.51
C ILE A 467 1.94 -5.63 -23.59
N SER A 468 1.65 -5.04 -22.42
CA SER A 468 0.61 -5.48 -21.50
C SER A 468 -0.41 -4.36 -21.21
N TYR A 469 -1.52 -4.73 -20.58
CA TYR A 469 -2.57 -3.80 -20.15
C TYR A 469 -2.17 -2.91 -18.96
N ARG A 470 -1.02 -3.13 -18.33
CA ARG A 470 -0.58 -2.39 -17.13
C ARG A 470 -0.29 -0.92 -17.45
N ALA A 471 -0.28 -0.07 -16.42
CA ALA A 471 0.05 1.34 -16.57
C ALA A 471 1.44 1.54 -17.16
N PRO A 472 1.58 2.07 -18.39
CA PRO A 472 2.90 2.27 -18.98
C PRO A 472 3.72 3.29 -18.18
N ARG A 473 5.04 3.13 -18.14
CA ARG A 473 5.95 4.06 -17.44
C ARG A 473 5.74 5.53 -17.80
N VAL A 474 5.32 5.82 -19.04
CA VAL A 474 5.02 7.18 -19.52
C VAL A 474 3.82 7.79 -18.77
N VAL A 475 2.80 7.00 -18.47
CA VAL A 475 1.62 7.45 -17.72
C VAL A 475 2.01 7.80 -16.28
N LEU A 476 2.77 6.92 -15.63
CA LEU A 476 3.25 7.14 -14.26
C LEU A 476 4.19 8.36 -14.18
N ASN A 477 5.06 8.57 -15.18
CA ASN A 477 5.88 9.77 -15.28
C ASN A 477 5.05 11.05 -15.40
N LYS A 478 4.03 11.05 -16.28
CA LYS A 478 3.13 12.20 -16.47
C LYS A 478 2.37 12.51 -15.20
N LEU A 479 1.81 11.50 -14.52
CA LEU A 479 1.14 11.64 -13.24
C LEU A 479 2.07 12.30 -12.20
N ASN A 480 3.21 11.68 -11.92
CA ASN A 480 4.13 12.14 -10.87
C ASN A 480 4.65 13.57 -11.16
N LYS A 481 4.91 13.91 -12.42
CA LYS A 481 5.28 15.28 -12.81
C LYS A 481 4.13 16.27 -12.63
N ALA A 482 2.90 15.90 -12.99
CA ALA A 482 1.74 16.76 -12.84
C ALA A 482 1.45 17.06 -11.36
N MET A 483 1.57 16.05 -10.49
CA MET A 483 1.44 16.23 -9.04
C MET A 483 2.51 17.19 -8.50
N LYS A 484 3.78 16.95 -8.83
CA LYS A 484 4.92 17.76 -8.34
C LYS A 484 4.98 19.17 -8.92
N ALA A 485 4.40 19.40 -10.10
CA ALA A 485 4.28 20.74 -10.67
C ALA A 485 3.34 21.63 -9.83
N ASN A 486 2.29 21.03 -9.24
CA ASN A 486 1.35 21.74 -8.38
C ASN A 486 1.83 21.78 -6.92
N ILE A 487 2.41 20.68 -6.44
CA ILE A 487 2.84 20.50 -5.06
C ILE A 487 4.27 19.94 -5.07
N PRO A 488 5.30 20.79 -5.06
CA PRO A 488 6.69 20.36 -5.21
C PRO A 488 7.16 19.30 -4.21
N TYR A 489 6.58 19.31 -3.01
CA TYR A 489 6.88 18.35 -1.94
C TYR A 489 6.07 17.05 -1.98
N PHE A 490 5.19 16.86 -2.97
CA PHE A 490 4.32 15.69 -3.06
C PHE A 490 5.12 14.38 -3.10
N GLY A 491 4.87 13.50 -2.13
CA GLY A 491 5.55 12.22 -2.02
C GLY A 491 4.99 11.17 -2.97
N THR A 492 5.85 10.43 -3.65
CA THR A 492 5.43 9.35 -4.57
C THR A 492 6.11 8.04 -4.20
N LEU A 493 5.30 7.05 -3.83
CA LEU A 493 5.73 5.70 -3.43
C LEU A 493 5.29 4.69 -4.49
N ALA A 494 6.21 3.90 -5.01
CA ALA A 494 5.90 2.80 -5.94
C ALA A 494 5.85 1.46 -5.21
N GLU A 495 4.78 0.69 -5.42
CA GLU A 495 4.79 -0.74 -5.13
C GLU A 495 5.71 -1.48 -6.11
N TYR A 496 7.01 -1.50 -5.79
CA TYR A 496 8.03 -2.22 -6.54
C TYR A 496 8.93 -3.01 -5.59
N MET A 497 8.95 -4.33 -5.76
CA MET A 497 9.63 -5.32 -4.92
C MET A 497 11.05 -5.64 -5.41
N LEU A 498 11.66 -4.77 -6.22
CA LEU A 498 13.10 -4.77 -6.54
C LEU A 498 13.63 -5.99 -7.32
N TRP A 499 12.79 -6.86 -7.90
CA TRP A 499 13.21 -8.10 -8.58
C TRP A 499 14.43 -7.94 -9.50
N ASP A 500 14.22 -7.26 -10.63
CA ASP A 500 15.22 -7.07 -11.69
C ASP A 500 16.04 -5.75 -11.53
N ASP A 501 16.04 -5.15 -10.33
CA ASP A 501 16.82 -3.94 -9.99
C ASP A 501 16.59 -2.70 -10.89
N PHE A 502 15.34 -2.45 -11.30
CA PHE A 502 14.96 -1.33 -12.17
C PHE A 502 14.93 0.05 -11.49
N LEU A 503 15.88 0.36 -10.61
CA LEU A 503 15.90 1.60 -9.82
C LEU A 503 15.86 2.86 -10.70
N LYS A 504 16.53 2.84 -11.86
CA LYS A 504 16.60 3.98 -12.77
C LYS A 504 15.27 4.26 -13.46
N GLU A 505 14.57 3.22 -13.85
CA GLU A 505 13.29 3.27 -14.54
C GLU A 505 12.22 3.83 -13.62
N TYR A 506 12.12 3.36 -12.37
CA TYR A 506 11.16 3.89 -11.40
C TYR A 506 11.52 5.31 -10.96
N HIS A 507 12.80 5.58 -10.67
CA HIS A 507 13.22 6.88 -10.20
C HIS A 507 13.22 7.96 -11.30
N LYS A 508 13.97 7.76 -12.40
CA LYS A 508 14.12 8.80 -13.45
C LYS A 508 13.10 8.64 -14.56
N GLY A 509 12.75 7.40 -14.90
CA GLY A 509 11.76 7.11 -15.93
C GLY A 509 10.34 7.46 -15.48
N MET A 510 9.99 7.21 -14.21
CA MET A 510 8.64 7.39 -13.67
C MET A 510 8.55 8.47 -12.58
N SER A 511 9.67 9.08 -12.16
CA SER A 511 9.70 10.16 -11.17
C SER A 511 9.22 9.76 -9.77
N PHE A 512 9.39 8.50 -9.37
CA PHE A 512 9.11 8.05 -8.00
C PHE A 512 10.19 8.49 -7.01
N ASP A 513 9.78 8.75 -5.77
CA ASP A 513 10.65 9.19 -4.67
C ASP A 513 11.09 8.04 -3.77
N LEU A 514 10.20 7.08 -3.59
CA LEU A 514 10.29 5.98 -2.65
C LEU A 514 9.84 4.69 -3.33
N LEU A 515 10.53 3.59 -3.10
CA LEU A 515 10.16 2.26 -3.57
C LEU A 515 9.79 1.37 -2.39
N TRP A 516 8.90 0.41 -2.63
CA TRP A 516 8.37 -0.51 -1.62
C TRP A 516 9.41 -1.43 -0.99
N GLY A 517 10.34 -1.93 -1.80
CA GLY A 517 11.35 -2.88 -1.33
C GLY A 517 10.83 -4.31 -1.25
N ASN A 518 11.73 -5.23 -0.92
CA ASN A 518 11.48 -6.68 -0.81
C ASN A 518 11.62 -7.21 0.62
N ASP A 519 11.64 -6.34 1.63
CA ASP A 519 11.91 -6.73 3.02
C ASP A 519 10.87 -7.71 3.62
N ILE A 520 9.66 -7.76 3.06
CA ILE A 520 8.64 -8.74 3.43
C ILE A 520 8.91 -10.05 2.69
N VAL A 521 8.80 -10.08 1.36
CA VAL A 521 8.95 -11.30 0.54
C VAL A 521 10.31 -12.00 0.71
N SER A 522 11.36 -11.25 1.06
CA SER A 522 12.72 -11.76 1.30
C SER A 522 13.10 -11.76 2.79
N GLN A 523 12.15 -11.79 3.73
CA GLN A 523 12.44 -11.61 5.16
C GLN A 523 13.58 -12.48 5.69
N ALA A 524 13.59 -13.76 5.33
CA ALA A 524 14.59 -14.73 5.79
C ALA A 524 16.02 -14.42 5.31
N GLU A 525 16.17 -13.64 4.24
CA GLU A 525 17.47 -13.24 3.69
C GLU A 525 17.98 -11.93 4.31
N LYS A 526 17.14 -11.20 5.05
CA LYS A 526 17.45 -9.84 5.57
C LYS A 526 18.29 -9.89 6.84
N THR A 527 19.50 -10.44 6.74
CA THR A 527 20.53 -10.35 7.80
C THR A 527 21.05 -8.91 7.96
N PRO A 528 21.73 -8.56 9.08
CA PRO A 528 22.38 -7.26 9.23
C PRO A 528 23.32 -6.89 8.07
N GLU A 529 24.11 -7.84 7.59
CA GLU A 529 24.98 -7.66 6.43
C GLU A 529 24.18 -7.42 5.16
N LYS A 530 23.14 -8.22 4.87
CA LYS A 530 22.29 -8.03 3.69
C LYS A 530 21.64 -6.65 3.66
N ILE A 531 21.14 -6.17 4.80
CA ILE A 531 20.56 -4.82 4.92
C ILE A 531 21.63 -3.74 4.65
N THR A 532 22.86 -3.96 5.11
CA THR A 532 23.99 -3.05 4.87
C THR A 532 24.42 -3.06 3.40
N GLU A 533 24.41 -4.21 2.73
CA GLU A 533 24.59 -4.33 1.29
C GLU A 533 23.50 -3.59 0.51
N ASP A 534 22.24 -3.76 0.90
CA ASP A 534 21.11 -3.06 0.27
C ASP A 534 21.27 -1.53 0.42
N ASN A 535 21.73 -1.08 1.60
CA ASN A 535 22.05 0.33 1.84
C ASN A 535 23.22 0.79 0.96
N GLN A 536 24.29 0.00 0.83
CA GLN A 536 25.42 0.33 -0.03
C GLN A 536 25.03 0.39 -1.51
N HIS A 537 24.18 -0.53 -1.97
CA HIS A 537 23.64 -0.54 -3.33
C HIS A 537 22.86 0.74 -3.62
N LEU A 538 21.93 1.11 -2.72
CA LEU A 538 21.19 2.36 -2.81
C LEU A 538 22.11 3.59 -2.74
N ALA A 539 23.15 3.56 -1.90
CA ALA A 539 24.13 4.65 -1.78
C ALA A 539 24.92 4.83 -3.07
N ASN A 540 25.38 3.73 -3.69
CA ASN A 540 26.08 3.73 -4.98
C ASN A 540 25.20 4.31 -6.09
N TYR A 541 23.92 3.95 -6.11
CA TYR A 541 22.96 4.55 -7.04
C TYR A 541 22.80 6.06 -6.79
N ASN A 542 22.73 6.48 -5.52
CA ASN A 542 22.42 7.85 -5.13
C ASN A 542 23.60 8.83 -5.12
N VAL A 543 24.85 8.36 -5.15
CA VAL A 543 26.06 9.18 -4.89
C VAL A 543 26.19 10.38 -5.84
N ASN A 544 25.71 10.24 -7.07
CA ASN A 544 25.79 11.27 -8.11
C ASN A 544 24.55 12.19 -8.16
N TYR A 545 23.53 11.95 -7.32
CA TYR A 545 22.33 12.76 -7.28
C TYR A 545 22.41 13.87 -6.21
N LYS A 546 21.82 15.02 -6.54
CA LYS A 546 21.73 16.15 -5.62
C LYS A 546 20.78 15.84 -4.47
N LYS A 547 20.89 16.60 -3.38
CA LYS A 547 19.89 16.60 -2.30
C LYS A 547 18.50 16.92 -2.90
N GLY A 548 17.47 16.19 -2.47
CA GLY A 548 16.12 16.27 -3.03
C GLY A 548 15.87 15.30 -4.20
N GLU A 549 16.89 15.04 -5.03
CA GLU A 549 16.80 14.18 -6.22
C GLU A 549 17.16 12.71 -5.96
N LYS A 550 17.37 12.30 -4.71
CA LYS A 550 17.74 10.93 -4.36
C LYS A 550 16.53 10.02 -4.31
N LEU A 551 16.72 8.76 -4.69
CA LEU A 551 15.76 7.70 -4.47
C LEU A 551 15.86 7.20 -3.03
N SER A 552 14.77 6.67 -2.50
CA SER A 552 14.78 5.91 -1.25
C SER A 552 14.05 4.58 -1.45
N ILE A 553 14.34 3.61 -0.60
CA ILE A 553 13.64 2.31 -0.56
C ILE A 553 13.16 2.13 0.88
N LEU A 554 11.89 1.77 1.09
CA LEU A 554 11.36 1.53 2.43
C LEU A 554 12.20 0.48 3.17
N LYS A 555 12.25 0.61 4.50
CA LYS A 555 12.44 -0.52 5.39
C LYS A 555 11.05 -0.98 5.81
N THR A 556 10.62 -2.15 5.36
CA THR A 556 9.24 -2.59 5.56
C THR A 556 9.17 -3.60 6.70
N TYR A 557 8.79 -3.13 7.89
CA TYR A 557 8.57 -3.99 9.06
C TYR A 557 7.40 -4.94 8.81
N ASN A 558 6.28 -4.40 8.35
CA ASN A 558 5.10 -5.11 7.86
C ASN A 558 4.43 -4.30 6.75
N ASN A 559 3.55 -4.93 5.98
CA ASN A 559 2.67 -4.26 5.04
C ASN A 559 1.33 -5.02 4.92
N GLN A 560 0.42 -4.51 4.09
CA GLN A 560 -0.88 -5.12 3.89
C GLN A 560 -0.84 -6.55 3.33
N ASP A 561 0.26 -6.94 2.69
CA ASP A 561 0.38 -8.22 2.00
C ASP A 561 1.04 -9.31 2.85
N GLY A 562 1.66 -8.95 3.98
CA GLY A 562 2.44 -9.86 4.81
C GLY A 562 1.65 -11.05 5.36
N GLU A 563 0.33 -10.92 5.51
CA GLU A 563 -0.56 -11.98 5.99
C GLU A 563 -1.07 -12.92 4.89
N PHE A 564 -1.00 -12.52 3.61
CA PHE A 564 -1.49 -13.37 2.52
C PHE A 564 -0.75 -14.69 2.48
N ARG A 565 -1.50 -15.78 2.24
CA ARG A 565 -0.98 -17.16 2.25
C ARG A 565 0.27 -17.37 1.39
N CYS A 566 0.41 -16.67 0.27
CA CYS A 566 1.56 -16.79 -0.63
C CYS A 566 2.84 -16.11 -0.10
N ILE A 567 2.72 -15.21 0.87
CA ILE A 567 3.81 -14.48 1.51
C ILE A 567 3.99 -15.00 2.94
N ASP A 568 2.97 -14.85 3.78
CA ASP A 568 2.91 -15.34 5.18
C ASP A 568 4.18 -14.99 5.99
N GLN A 569 4.65 -13.75 5.84
CA GLN A 569 5.87 -13.18 6.43
C GLN A 569 5.57 -11.90 7.24
N TYR A 570 4.39 -11.87 7.89
CA TYR A 570 4.03 -10.82 8.86
C TYR A 570 4.80 -10.99 10.18
N PRO A 571 5.11 -9.92 10.94
CA PRO A 571 5.96 -10.00 12.13
C PRO A 571 5.50 -10.96 13.24
N GLY A 572 4.18 -11.14 13.42
CA GLY A 572 3.63 -12.02 14.46
C GLY A 572 4.09 -13.48 14.37
N GLN A 573 4.50 -13.97 13.20
CA GLN A 573 5.06 -15.32 13.05
C GLN A 573 6.48 -15.48 13.63
N LEU A 574 7.17 -14.36 13.91
CA LEU A 574 8.55 -14.36 14.42
C LEU A 574 8.67 -14.61 15.93
N GLY A 575 7.55 -14.67 16.64
CA GLY A 575 7.51 -14.58 18.10
C GLY A 575 7.61 -13.14 18.59
N GLU A 576 7.32 -12.92 19.87
CA GLU A 576 7.31 -11.57 20.47
C GLU A 576 8.70 -10.91 20.38
N ASN A 577 9.76 -11.63 20.78
CA ASN A 577 11.10 -11.06 20.72
C ASN A 577 11.58 -10.92 19.28
N GLY A 578 11.17 -11.83 18.38
CA GLY A 578 11.51 -11.74 16.96
C GLY A 578 10.87 -10.53 16.26
N ALA A 579 9.60 -10.25 16.55
CA ALA A 579 8.92 -9.04 16.09
C ALA A 579 9.62 -7.78 16.62
N LEU A 580 9.91 -7.72 17.93
CA LEU A 580 10.62 -6.57 18.51
C LEU A 580 12.03 -6.41 17.92
N PHE A 581 12.75 -7.50 17.69
CA PHE A 581 14.07 -7.48 17.09
C PHE A 581 14.04 -7.04 15.63
N LYS A 582 13.04 -7.43 14.83
CA LYS A 582 12.88 -6.92 13.46
C LYS A 582 12.75 -5.39 13.46
N TRP A 583 11.94 -4.83 14.38
CA TRP A 583 11.79 -3.38 14.55
C TRP A 583 13.10 -2.69 14.95
N PHE A 584 13.81 -3.26 15.93
CA PHE A 584 15.13 -2.78 16.37
C PHE A 584 16.16 -2.82 15.24
N LYS A 585 16.33 -3.98 14.60
CA LYS A 585 17.31 -4.25 13.52
C LYS A 585 17.18 -3.20 12.41
N TYR A 586 15.97 -2.97 11.91
CA TYR A 586 15.77 -2.02 10.82
C TYR A 586 16.06 -0.57 11.23
N LYS A 587 15.78 -0.18 12.47
CA LYS A 587 16.08 1.17 12.97
C LYS A 587 17.55 1.41 13.30
N PHE A 588 18.30 0.37 13.66
CA PHE A 588 19.71 0.46 14.04
C PHE A 588 20.69 0.13 12.90
N LEU A 589 20.20 -0.08 11.67
CA LEU A 589 21.02 -0.23 10.47
C LEU A 589 20.81 0.94 9.48
N PRO A 590 21.13 2.19 9.85
CA PRO A 590 20.96 3.33 8.96
C PRO A 590 21.94 3.29 7.77
N GLY A 591 21.47 3.73 6.60
CA GLY A 591 22.26 3.68 5.36
C GLY A 591 23.09 4.93 5.05
N GLY A 592 23.22 5.88 5.98
CA GLY A 592 24.02 7.09 5.77
C GLY A 592 23.41 8.09 4.79
N LYS A 593 24.19 9.13 4.44
CA LYS A 593 23.74 10.29 3.65
C LYS A 593 23.12 9.95 2.28
N PHE A 594 23.51 8.83 1.69
CA PHE A 594 23.08 8.43 0.33
C PHE A 594 22.07 7.29 0.31
N ALA A 595 21.77 6.66 1.45
CA ALA A 595 20.78 5.59 1.54
C ALA A 595 19.92 5.74 2.81
N GLN A 596 19.39 6.94 3.05
CA GLN A 596 18.39 7.13 4.09
C GLN A 596 17.09 6.44 3.69
N ARG A 597 16.49 5.71 4.63
CA ARG A 597 15.29 4.90 4.40
C ARG A 597 14.28 5.09 5.55
N PRO A 598 13.01 5.42 5.26
CA PRO A 598 11.96 5.48 6.27
C PRO A 598 11.42 4.07 6.59
N MET A 599 10.67 3.94 7.68
CA MET A 599 10.07 2.69 8.13
C MET A 599 8.58 2.60 7.80
N LEU A 600 8.11 1.48 7.25
CA LEU A 600 6.68 1.17 7.09
C LEU A 600 6.27 0.07 8.09
N TYR A 601 5.16 0.30 8.79
CA TYR A 601 4.49 -0.70 9.63
C TYR A 601 2.97 -0.56 9.53
N VAL A 602 2.23 -1.57 9.98
CA VAL A 602 0.78 -1.67 9.88
C VAL A 602 0.14 -1.44 11.25
N ASP A 603 -1.08 -0.91 11.25
CA ASP A 603 -1.88 -0.85 12.47
C ASP A 603 -1.96 -2.20 13.21
N GLY A 604 -1.72 -2.18 14.53
CA GLY A 604 -1.74 -3.37 15.37
C GLY A 604 -0.37 -4.01 15.58
N ASP A 605 0.60 -3.73 14.70
CA ASP A 605 2.00 -4.17 14.86
C ASP A 605 2.60 -3.69 16.18
N GLU A 606 2.31 -2.44 16.58
CA GLU A 606 2.86 -1.83 17.78
C GLU A 606 2.34 -2.48 19.07
N SER A 607 1.28 -3.27 19.00
CA SER A 607 0.73 -4.04 20.11
C SER A 607 0.87 -5.55 19.91
N PHE A 608 1.76 -5.97 19.01
CA PHE A 608 2.02 -7.37 18.66
C PHE A 608 0.75 -8.13 18.24
N THR A 609 -0.13 -7.47 17.49
CA THR A 609 -1.29 -8.13 16.88
C THR A 609 -0.81 -9.11 15.82
N HIS A 610 -1.08 -10.40 16.02
CA HIS A 610 -0.55 -11.44 15.15
C HIS A 610 -1.09 -11.35 13.72
N ARG A 611 -2.41 -11.23 13.56
CA ARG A 611 -3.07 -11.12 12.25
C ARG A 611 -4.29 -10.21 12.36
N GLY A 612 -4.75 -9.69 11.24
CA GLY A 612 -6.00 -8.96 11.14
C GLY A 612 -6.06 -8.01 9.95
N ILE A 613 -4.92 -7.57 9.41
CA ILE A 613 -4.93 -6.57 8.34
C ILE A 613 -5.58 -7.10 7.07
N GLU A 614 -5.30 -8.36 6.71
CA GLU A 614 -5.90 -9.00 5.52
C GLU A 614 -7.43 -9.02 5.64
N SER A 615 -7.93 -9.35 6.83
CA SER A 615 -9.38 -9.44 7.08
C SER A 615 -10.09 -8.11 6.90
N VAL A 616 -9.51 -7.00 7.38
CA VAL A 616 -10.13 -5.67 7.26
C VAL A 616 -9.93 -5.06 5.86
N ILE A 617 -8.97 -5.54 5.08
CA ILE A 617 -8.86 -5.23 3.65
C ILE A 617 -9.95 -5.97 2.87
N GLY A 618 -10.19 -7.23 3.21
CA GLY A 618 -11.21 -8.09 2.60
C GLY A 618 -12.65 -7.81 3.04
N GLU A 619 -12.86 -7.10 4.14
CA GLU A 619 -14.19 -6.73 4.64
C GLU A 619 -14.18 -5.37 5.37
N GLU A 620 -15.30 -4.63 5.31
CA GLU A 620 -15.45 -3.39 6.08
C GLU A 620 -15.83 -3.71 7.54
N ILE A 621 -14.86 -4.14 8.31
CA ILE A 621 -15.03 -4.52 9.72
C ILE A 621 -13.90 -3.96 10.59
N SER A 622 -14.15 -3.89 11.89
CA SER A 622 -13.11 -3.58 12.87
C SER A 622 -12.10 -4.70 13.03
N MET A 623 -10.83 -4.32 13.20
CA MET A 623 -9.72 -5.26 13.40
C MET A 623 -9.64 -5.70 14.86
N PRO A 624 -9.64 -7.01 15.16
CA PRO A 624 -9.24 -7.51 16.47
C PRO A 624 -7.77 -7.18 16.75
N ARG A 625 -7.43 -6.86 18.00
CA ARG A 625 -6.07 -6.45 18.38
C ARG A 625 -5.64 -7.11 19.69
N GLU A 626 -4.36 -7.43 19.77
CA GLU A 626 -3.77 -7.97 20.98
C GLU A 626 -3.55 -6.85 22.02
N ASN A 627 -3.84 -7.17 23.29
CA ASN A 627 -3.56 -6.26 24.41
C ASN A 627 -2.19 -6.57 25.02
N HIS A 628 -1.14 -6.12 24.33
CA HIS A 628 0.25 -6.38 24.70
C HIS A 628 1.01 -5.11 25.13
N SER A 629 0.61 -4.54 26.27
CA SER A 629 1.16 -3.26 26.77
C SER A 629 2.67 -3.25 26.96
N ASP A 630 3.29 -4.35 27.38
CA ASP A 630 4.75 -4.39 27.60
C ASP A 630 5.54 -4.46 26.29
N PHE A 631 5.00 -5.09 25.25
CA PHE A 631 5.60 -5.03 23.90
C PHE A 631 5.53 -3.62 23.35
N TYR A 632 4.35 -2.98 23.45
CA TYR A 632 4.16 -1.61 23.00
C TYR A 632 5.16 -0.64 23.64
N LYS A 633 5.38 -0.74 24.96
CA LYS A 633 6.37 0.11 25.66
C LYS A 633 7.77 -0.04 25.06
N LYS A 634 8.22 -1.27 24.77
CA LYS A 634 9.54 -1.53 24.16
C LYS A 634 9.59 -1.04 22.71
N PHE A 635 8.56 -1.34 21.92
CA PHE A 635 8.42 -0.90 20.52
C PHE A 635 8.52 0.63 20.41
N ASN A 636 7.80 1.32 21.30
CA ASN A 636 7.77 2.77 21.37
C ASN A 636 9.09 3.37 21.89
N ALA A 637 9.71 2.75 22.91
CA ALA A 637 11.00 3.18 23.46
C ALA A 637 12.11 3.21 22.40
N ILE A 638 12.17 2.16 21.56
CA ILE A 638 13.12 2.08 20.44
C ILE A 638 12.90 3.25 19.47
N ASP A 639 11.65 3.55 19.12
CA ASP A 639 11.33 4.62 18.18
C ASP A 639 11.70 6.01 18.71
N LEU A 640 11.34 6.30 19.96
CA LEU A 640 11.67 7.57 20.63
C LEU A 640 13.18 7.76 20.73
N PHE A 641 13.92 6.72 21.12
CA PHE A 641 15.38 6.77 21.19
C PHE A 641 15.97 7.08 19.82
N VAL A 642 15.62 6.33 18.78
CA VAL A 642 16.16 6.51 17.43
C VAL A 642 15.93 7.93 16.92
N LYS A 643 14.71 8.47 17.04
CA LYS A 643 14.38 9.85 16.63
C LYS A 643 15.15 10.94 17.40
N SER A 644 15.62 10.63 18.60
CA SER A 644 16.43 11.52 19.43
C SER A 644 17.94 11.46 19.13
N GLN A 645 18.41 10.48 18.35
CA GLN A 645 19.83 10.25 18.11
C GLN A 645 20.25 10.66 16.69
N PRO A 646 20.92 11.82 16.49
CA PRO A 646 21.46 12.21 15.19
C PRO A 646 22.47 11.20 14.62
N ILE A 647 23.18 10.46 15.48
CA ILE A 647 24.11 9.41 15.05
C ILE A 647 23.35 8.30 14.30
N ILE A 648 22.15 7.94 14.74
CA ILE A 648 21.35 6.90 14.07
C ILE A 648 20.61 7.49 12.86
N THR A 649 19.98 8.66 13.02
CA THR A 649 19.11 9.25 11.97
C THR A 649 19.87 9.88 10.79
N ASP A 650 21.16 10.16 10.93
CA ASP A 650 22.01 10.69 9.85
C ASP A 650 23.30 9.89 9.62
N GLY A 651 23.64 8.97 10.51
CA GLY A 651 24.85 8.17 10.41
C GLY A 651 24.68 6.95 9.53
N GLU A 652 25.73 6.13 9.54
CA GLU A 652 25.88 4.96 8.68
C GLU A 652 26.30 3.77 9.53
N ALA A 653 25.64 2.63 9.33
CA ALA A 653 26.02 1.36 9.93
C ALA A 653 27.12 0.66 9.11
N GLN A 654 28.11 0.13 9.80
CA GLN A 654 29.20 -0.65 9.22
C GLN A 654 29.37 -1.95 10.00
N ILE A 655 29.25 -3.10 9.32
CA ILE A 655 29.43 -4.41 9.91
C ILE A 655 30.89 -4.57 10.36
N ILE A 656 31.08 -4.99 11.62
CA ILE A 656 32.37 -5.40 12.18
C ILE A 656 32.55 -6.89 11.94
N SER A 657 31.53 -7.68 12.27
CA SER A 657 31.50 -9.13 12.10
C SER A 657 30.07 -9.64 11.96
N GLN A 658 29.87 -10.70 11.18
CA GLN A 658 28.66 -11.49 11.15
C GLN A 658 29.03 -12.95 10.91
N ASP A 659 28.48 -13.84 11.74
CA ASP A 659 28.73 -15.28 11.66
C ASP A 659 27.41 -16.03 11.37
N ASP A 660 27.49 -17.14 10.64
CA ASP A 660 26.31 -17.92 10.22
C ASP A 660 25.48 -18.49 11.40
N ASP A 661 26.10 -18.62 12.57
CA ASP A 661 25.47 -19.12 13.80
C ASP A 661 24.46 -18.12 14.41
N GLY A 662 24.43 -16.88 13.92
CA GLY A 662 23.52 -15.85 14.38
C GLY A 662 24.21 -14.66 15.04
N PHE A 663 25.52 -14.70 15.28
CA PHE A 663 26.20 -13.55 15.88
C PHE A 663 26.41 -12.42 14.85
N ALA A 664 26.11 -11.17 15.22
CA ALA A 664 26.51 -10.01 14.43
C ALA A 664 26.86 -8.82 15.31
N ALA A 665 27.80 -8.00 14.84
CA ALA A 665 28.14 -6.72 15.45
C ALA A 665 28.40 -5.65 14.39
N TRP A 666 27.94 -4.43 14.66
CA TRP A 666 28.16 -3.29 13.77
C TRP A 666 28.32 -1.99 14.54
N ILE A 667 29.00 -1.03 13.93
CA ILE A 667 29.15 0.33 14.45
C ILE A 667 28.27 1.30 13.65
N ILE A 668 27.61 2.22 14.34
CA ILE A 668 26.88 3.33 13.76
C ILE A 668 27.65 4.60 14.06
N SER A 669 28.09 5.29 13.03
CA SER A 669 28.89 6.51 13.17
C SER A 669 28.39 7.62 12.25
N LYS A 670 28.68 8.87 12.64
CA LYS A 670 28.35 10.06 11.84
C LYS A 670 29.48 11.07 11.95
N GLU A 671 30.20 11.30 10.86
CA GLU A 671 31.20 12.37 10.82
C GLU A 671 30.55 13.76 10.89
N PRO A 672 31.09 14.73 11.67
CA PRO A 672 32.34 14.67 12.45
C PRO A 672 32.14 14.34 13.95
N LEU A 673 31.03 13.70 14.33
CA LEU A 673 30.79 13.34 15.73
C LEU A 673 31.79 12.28 16.19
N LYS A 674 32.41 12.51 17.35
CA LYS A 674 33.32 11.55 17.99
C LYS A 674 32.59 10.41 18.70
N THR A 675 31.28 10.53 18.89
CA THR A 675 30.46 9.49 19.52
C THR A 675 29.93 8.52 18.46
N SER A 676 29.84 7.24 18.79
CA SER A 676 29.31 6.19 17.92
C SER A 676 28.52 5.17 18.74
N PHE A 677 27.70 4.35 18.10
CA PHE A 677 27.04 3.22 18.76
C PHE A 677 27.61 1.90 18.26
N LEU A 678 27.99 1.00 19.16
CA LEU A 678 28.24 -0.40 18.84
C LEU A 678 26.99 -1.19 19.17
N VAL A 679 26.52 -1.98 18.22
CA VAL A 679 25.40 -2.89 18.40
C VAL A 679 25.89 -4.32 18.26
N VAL A 680 25.51 -5.18 19.20
CA VAL A 680 25.85 -6.61 19.21
C VAL A 680 24.56 -7.41 19.35
N VAL A 681 24.36 -8.42 18.51
CA VAL A 681 23.09 -9.15 18.44
C VAL A 681 23.28 -10.65 18.20
N ASN A 682 22.26 -11.43 18.58
CA ASN A 682 21.93 -12.66 17.89
C ASN A 682 20.82 -12.36 16.86
N TYR A 683 21.15 -12.35 15.56
CA TYR A 683 20.21 -11.96 14.51
C TYR A 683 19.24 -13.07 14.07
N LYS A 684 19.34 -14.28 14.63
CA LYS A 684 18.36 -15.34 14.39
C LYS A 684 17.08 -15.05 15.17
N TYR A 685 15.95 -15.24 14.51
CA TYR A 685 14.64 -15.10 15.13
C TYR A 685 14.31 -16.27 16.07
N GLU A 686 13.42 -16.05 17.05
CA GLU A 686 12.92 -17.14 17.91
C GLU A 686 12.26 -18.22 17.06
N THR A 687 11.34 -17.80 16.20
CA THR A 687 10.72 -18.61 15.15
C THR A 687 10.82 -17.86 13.83
N GLU A 688 10.95 -18.58 12.73
CA GLU A 688 10.81 -17.99 11.40
C GLU A 688 10.27 -19.01 10.41
N LYS A 689 9.22 -18.63 9.69
CA LYS A 689 8.75 -19.36 8.53
C LYS A 689 9.67 -19.09 7.33
N VAL A 690 10.27 -20.15 6.80
CA VAL A 690 11.17 -20.11 5.64
C VAL A 690 10.63 -20.98 4.51
N CYS A 691 10.85 -20.54 3.27
CA CYS A 691 10.59 -21.35 2.08
C CYS A 691 11.82 -22.20 1.76
N LYS A 692 11.61 -23.50 1.53
CA LYS A 692 12.64 -24.46 1.12
C LYS A 692 12.20 -25.19 -0.14
N CYS A 693 13.18 -25.68 -0.90
CA CYS A 693 12.95 -26.59 -2.02
C CYS A 693 13.38 -27.99 -1.59
N ASP A 694 12.57 -28.99 -1.90
CA ASP A 694 12.98 -30.39 -1.77
C ASP A 694 13.94 -30.81 -2.90
N GLU A 695 14.45 -32.05 -2.85
CA GLU A 695 15.37 -32.60 -3.86
C GLU A 695 14.73 -32.70 -5.26
N ASP A 696 13.40 -32.72 -5.34
CA ASP A 696 12.62 -32.76 -6.57
C ASP A 696 12.32 -31.35 -7.13
N GLY A 697 12.73 -30.29 -6.42
CA GLY A 697 12.52 -28.89 -6.79
C GLY A 697 11.15 -28.32 -6.42
N ASN A 698 10.36 -29.02 -5.60
CA ASN A 698 9.09 -28.48 -5.10
C ASN A 698 9.34 -27.57 -3.89
N SER A 699 8.73 -26.39 -3.92
CA SER A 699 8.78 -25.46 -2.80
C SER A 699 7.79 -25.85 -1.71
N TYR A 700 8.25 -25.86 -0.46
CA TYR A 700 7.42 -25.99 0.75
C TYR A 700 7.87 -24.96 1.79
N SER A 701 7.07 -24.76 2.84
CA SER A 701 7.44 -23.88 3.95
C SER A 701 7.60 -24.68 5.24
N GLU A 702 8.55 -24.29 6.07
CA GLU A 702 8.74 -24.83 7.42
C GLU A 702 9.03 -23.71 8.42
N ILE A 703 8.78 -23.97 9.71
CA ILE A 703 9.14 -23.06 10.81
C ILE A 703 10.47 -23.52 11.39
N VAL A 704 11.46 -22.62 11.36
CA VAL A 704 12.79 -22.81 11.95
C VAL A 704 12.84 -22.08 13.28
N ASN A 705 13.59 -22.63 14.25
CA ASN A 705 13.80 -22.00 15.56
C ASN A 705 15.25 -21.52 15.70
N GLY A 706 15.43 -20.29 16.16
CA GLY A 706 16.75 -19.74 16.46
C GLY A 706 17.43 -20.47 17.62
N GLN A 707 18.75 -20.43 17.64
CA GLN A 707 19.57 -21.01 18.71
C GLN A 707 20.42 -19.92 19.38
N PRO A 708 20.74 -20.07 20.68
CA PRO A 708 21.65 -19.15 21.34
C PRO A 708 23.06 -19.24 20.76
N VAL A 709 23.77 -18.12 20.76
CA VAL A 709 25.21 -18.07 20.42
C VAL A 709 26.03 -17.95 21.70
N TYR A 710 27.22 -18.54 21.71
CA TYR A 710 28.07 -18.66 22.89
C TYR A 710 29.50 -18.19 22.61
N ASP A 711 30.19 -17.75 23.67
CA ASP A 711 31.63 -17.47 23.69
C ASP A 711 32.10 -16.52 22.55
N LYS A 712 31.31 -15.47 22.30
CA LYS A 712 31.62 -14.46 21.27
C LYS A 712 32.41 -13.30 21.87
N HIS A 713 33.25 -12.68 21.05
CA HIS A 713 34.00 -11.50 21.46
C HIS A 713 34.13 -10.49 20.31
N ILE A 714 34.23 -9.21 20.66
CA ILE A 714 34.47 -8.10 19.72
C ILE A 714 35.65 -7.30 20.20
N HIS A 715 36.62 -7.11 19.29
CA HIS A 715 37.67 -6.12 19.46
C HIS A 715 37.18 -4.77 18.94
N LEU A 716 37.22 -3.75 19.80
CA LEU A 716 36.88 -2.38 19.41
C LEU A 716 37.92 -1.85 18.41
N PRO A 717 37.53 -1.01 17.43
CA PRO A 717 38.50 -0.28 16.63
C PRO A 717 39.36 0.61 17.55
N GLY A 718 40.69 0.62 17.32
CA GLY A 718 41.70 0.97 18.33
C GLY A 718 41.71 2.40 18.89
N ASP A 719 40.82 3.27 18.42
CA ASP A 719 40.64 4.65 18.85
C ASP A 719 39.33 4.90 19.63
N TYR A 720 38.54 3.85 19.90
CA TYR A 720 37.29 3.94 20.66
C TYR A 720 37.37 3.41 22.09
N GLU A 721 36.74 4.14 23.01
CA GLU A 721 36.48 3.72 24.39
C GLU A 721 34.97 3.59 24.62
N ILE A 722 34.55 2.61 25.43
CA ILE A 722 33.14 2.42 25.81
C ILE A 722 32.83 3.37 26.96
N GLU A 723 31.80 4.21 26.81
CA GLU A 723 31.35 5.09 27.90
C GLU A 723 30.10 4.53 28.60
N LYS A 724 29.15 3.97 27.85
CA LYS A 724 27.84 3.54 28.38
C LYS A 724 27.31 2.31 27.67
N GLU A 725 26.51 1.52 28.38
CA GLU A 725 25.57 0.58 27.78
C GLU A 725 24.16 1.15 27.86
N HIS A 726 23.39 0.90 26.81
CA HIS A 726 22.01 1.30 26.70
C HIS A 726 21.11 0.06 26.65
N TYR A 727 20.02 0.10 27.41
CA TYR A 727 19.03 -0.97 27.47
C TYR A 727 17.63 -0.40 27.67
N ILE A 728 16.61 -1.21 27.39
CA ILE A 728 15.21 -0.81 27.56
C ILE A 728 14.78 -1.05 29.01
N GLU A 729 14.35 -0.01 29.70
CA GLU A 729 13.75 -0.10 31.04
C GLU A 729 12.35 0.53 31.00
N GLY A 730 11.32 -0.32 31.14
CA GLY A 730 9.93 0.12 31.00
C GLY A 730 9.65 0.61 29.58
N ASN A 731 9.49 1.93 29.44
CA ASN A 731 9.12 2.61 28.19
C ASN A 731 10.21 3.57 27.66
N GLU A 732 11.43 3.47 28.20
CA GLU A 732 12.55 4.34 27.83
C GLU A 732 13.80 3.51 27.54
N PHE A 733 14.66 4.06 26.68
CA PHE A 733 16.01 3.57 26.45
C PHE A 733 16.92 4.31 27.43
N VAL A 734 17.36 3.61 28.48
CA VAL A 734 18.18 4.18 29.55
C VAL A 734 19.64 3.83 29.35
N SER A 735 20.53 4.73 29.77
CA SER A 735 21.97 4.53 29.66
C SER A 735 22.60 4.33 31.04
N LYS A 736 23.49 3.36 31.15
CA LYS A 736 24.30 3.10 32.34
C LYS A 736 25.78 3.24 31.99
N PRO A 737 26.56 4.07 32.73
CA PRO A 737 28.01 4.13 32.55
C PRO A 737 28.66 2.77 32.77
N ILE A 738 29.67 2.45 31.97
CA ILE A 738 30.49 1.24 32.14
C ILE A 738 31.95 1.65 32.18
N GLU A 739 32.68 1.14 33.18
CA GLU A 739 34.13 1.17 33.20
C GLU A 739 34.64 -0.10 32.49
N CYS A 740 34.98 0.03 31.20
CA CYS A 740 35.65 -1.02 30.44
C CYS A 740 37.04 -0.53 30.07
N ASN A 741 38.06 -1.05 30.75
CA ASN A 741 39.47 -0.71 30.47
C ASN A 741 40.08 -1.60 29.36
N ASP A 742 39.33 -2.61 28.89
CA ASP A 742 39.76 -3.53 27.85
C ASP A 742 39.16 -3.12 26.50
N SER A 743 39.96 -3.24 25.44
CA SER A 743 39.52 -3.04 24.06
C SER A 743 38.70 -4.21 23.50
N THR A 744 38.27 -5.14 24.36
CA THR A 744 37.57 -6.38 23.98
C THR A 744 36.33 -6.59 24.84
N LEU A 745 35.19 -6.76 24.19
CA LEU A 745 33.93 -7.18 24.82
C LEU A 745 33.74 -8.68 24.66
N ASN A 746 33.34 -9.37 25.73
CA ASN A 746 33.06 -10.80 25.74
C ASN A 746 31.57 -11.04 26.04
N PHE A 747 30.98 -12.00 25.33
CA PHE A 747 29.58 -12.38 25.43
C PHE A 747 29.48 -13.90 25.59
N ASP A 748 29.29 -14.34 26.83
CA ASP A 748 29.18 -15.77 27.18
C ASP A 748 27.99 -16.44 26.48
N LYS A 749 26.87 -15.71 26.39
CA LYS A 749 25.63 -16.16 25.75
C LYS A 749 24.84 -14.96 25.21
N LEU A 750 24.26 -15.11 24.02
CA LEU A 750 23.20 -14.25 23.50
C LEU A 750 22.03 -15.13 23.03
N GLU A 751 20.86 -14.94 23.62
CA GLU A 751 19.63 -15.64 23.18
C GLU A 751 19.21 -15.17 21.77
N PRO A 752 18.44 -15.96 21.00
CA PRO A 752 17.85 -15.49 19.75
C PRO A 752 17.16 -14.13 19.93
N CYS A 753 17.32 -13.22 18.97
CA CYS A 753 16.77 -11.85 19.02
C CYS A 753 17.38 -10.93 20.09
N GLU A 754 18.28 -11.40 20.95
CA GLU A 754 18.93 -10.55 21.95
C GLU A 754 19.80 -9.50 21.25
N PHE A 755 19.70 -8.25 21.70
CA PHE A 755 20.52 -7.14 21.23
C PHE A 755 21.07 -6.33 22.41
N ARG A 756 22.28 -5.81 22.25
CA ARG A 756 22.96 -4.92 23.20
C ARG A 756 23.52 -3.71 22.47
N VAL A 757 23.43 -2.55 23.10
CA VAL A 757 23.84 -1.27 22.49
C VAL A 757 24.82 -0.57 23.42
N TYR A 758 25.99 -0.22 22.89
CA TYR A 758 27.04 0.47 23.62
C TYR A 758 27.32 1.83 22.97
N GLU A 759 27.46 2.87 23.79
CA GLU A 759 27.94 4.17 23.36
C GLU A 759 29.46 4.21 23.44
N LEU A 760 30.07 4.51 22.30
CA LEU A 760 31.51 4.61 22.14
C LEU A 760 31.92 6.07 21.96
N LYS A 761 33.14 6.39 22.37
CA LYS A 761 33.78 7.67 22.12
C LYS A 761 35.15 7.48 21.50
N LYS A 762 35.35 8.17 20.38
CA LYS A 762 36.63 8.26 19.69
C LYS A 762 37.54 9.27 20.40
N ALA A 763 38.78 8.89 20.68
CA ALA A 763 39.80 9.74 21.32
C ALA A 763 39.99 11.09 20.59
#